data_AF-A0A3M1CHG5-F1
#
_entry.id   AF-A0A3M1CHG5-F1
#
_cell.length_a   1.000
_cell.length_b   1.000
_cell.length_c   1.000
_cell.angle_alpha   90.00
_cell.angle_beta   90.00
_cell.angle_gamma   90.00
#
_symmetry.space_group_name_H-M   'P 1'
#
loop_
_entity.id
_entity.type
_entity.pdbx_description
1 polymer ?
#
loop_
_entity_poly.entity_id
_entity_poly.type
_entity_poly.pdbx_seq_one_letter_code
_entity_poly.pdbx_strand_id
1 'polypeptide(L)'
;PKHGRKPISWGELVDLAAAGKLEKRSHNIRRSIGTPSVASPNNATPPGFELVSTYNDDQYWPSTPRLVGSRTTSDVHFVYSDKPTLGANPRYGYLVYDPVAASWTPFPGQGCTVQASDGEGWYANMDVLPNGMVVMTGIDDAQFGTNNLDNHTIYQTAQHSCFWGTGTVIPQSKYNLGFFDPTHQTQQPRVEVQEWMGDTIVHMIVIEEQPTELGLGDLAVNPLEYFRKFGPTDDNGADLWEGPVVLDSVNRSSGRQFINTGSITASRVSPKVAVAYTHYHQEAFNHIATHGSAQARYDVEIYRQENDSIGDPGLWSGPINTTNYSRVVASQTAFIDAQSLYDSEGFLHIVWTAGNTVDNVYDDPDYFWGDFSNGIWHWTDRTGQISKVYDANWGLEFNTQVCGFGDPGVGYVGQVSIGECDGNLYVIFSQYLDALGSDDFLANDGIDDCTSVGDRGFSANGEIEMVVSSTLDGSLWDAARNITKTFTAGCDSLLGTGGQCEAEHEASIARYGTDVSGAFTWPGTEYLDMTPPGDPPYAGNFSINAVFLEDHMPGPGFRDTTQYNGLTLNPLRWVRLACVDPVTAPQIRILPDNAGYPDHVDHGFDTTITVTITNDGNTALNILGIIIEEDTQTGVQWLDTANVPASVPAGASNTATFGIVINKNGAINNPGTLVALTGRVRIVSDAPSPKDTVNFEITNFIVGPVQPVVNDTVSTGMIALAVTSNGEMGDVGVGGANLDFTASGQDCDSTADIYLFDGSPLMIQAVTLNPGDSVLNLGTNLYVGGFGPSYAFKPVADRQLSNHFVGPDGSDAFFTGTYVNWDSSIAVEQTYYAPTTAGNDDFVVVETRFFPIDGADHSNLMLGDVIDWDVPADSNAINVSGIAGKTVYIQGVDSVNANVPGCVPYKSRFAANGFLGMYTSSEFNADNCANTRDPWGMYAANNADENQLAPNAAVDSAHVWGEAEAKTGQWTVPDTNDLRAYTTYQHGFTLAATETLTVYTALTSVYNGTATDVEDNIRNACAWYQTNLRPGCAVCSCCQGSTGNVNNDPGDITDVADLTALIDNLFISFTPLVCPEEGNINGDPGNVVDVADLTALIDHLFISFAPTAPCQ
;
A
#
# COMPACT_ATOMS: atom_id res chain seq x y z
N PRO A 1 -5.44 -19.46 -7.04
CA PRO A 1 -4.15 -19.91 -6.48
C PRO A 1 -3.79 -19.07 -5.24
N LYS A 2 -3.42 -19.73 -4.15
CA LYS A 2 -3.14 -19.14 -2.84
C LYS A 2 -1.81 -18.38 -2.89
N HIS A 3 -1.81 -17.10 -3.27
CA HIS A 3 -0.61 -16.27 -3.10
C HIS A 3 -0.66 -15.58 -1.76
N GLY A 4 0.07 -16.15 -0.81
CA GLY A 4 0.49 -15.42 0.38
C GLY A 4 1.44 -14.32 -0.04
N ARG A 5 0.93 -13.10 -0.22
CA ARG A 5 1.72 -11.91 0.06
C ARG A 5 2.16 -12.08 1.52
N LYS A 6 3.46 -12.32 1.76
CA LYS A 6 3.97 -12.18 3.13
C LYS A 6 3.64 -10.74 3.54
N PRO A 7 2.95 -10.52 4.67
CA PRO A 7 2.83 -9.19 5.24
C PRO A 7 4.25 -8.61 5.31
N ILE A 8 4.45 -7.37 4.84
CA ILE A 8 5.66 -6.62 5.14
C ILE A 8 5.84 -6.75 6.64
N SER A 9 6.89 -7.48 7.04
CA SER A 9 7.13 -7.64 8.46
C SER A 9 7.61 -6.28 8.97
N TRP A 10 7.18 -5.94 10.17
CA TRP A 10 7.47 -4.70 10.89
C TRP A 10 8.94 -4.20 10.87
N GLY A 11 9.92 -5.00 10.39
CA GLY A 11 11.34 -4.65 10.38
C GLY A 11 12.07 -4.69 9.03
N GLU A 12 11.38 -4.74 7.88
CA GLU A 12 12.08 -4.70 6.58
C GLU A 12 12.34 -3.25 6.13
N LEU A 13 13.63 -2.86 6.15
CA LEU A 13 14.14 -1.58 5.63
C LEU A 13 14.01 -1.55 4.10
N VAL A 14 13.27 -0.58 3.56
CA VAL A 14 13.13 -0.36 2.11
C VAL A 14 14.23 0.58 1.62
N ASP A 15 14.83 0.25 0.48
CA ASP A 15 15.88 1.04 -0.19
C ASP A 15 15.33 2.39 -0.71
N LEU A 16 15.94 3.48 -0.25
CA LEU A 16 15.55 4.88 -0.52
C LEU A 16 15.53 5.24 -2.02
N ALA A 17 16.22 4.48 -2.88
CA ALA A 17 16.23 4.75 -4.32
C ALA A 17 14.92 4.34 -5.03
N ALA A 18 14.09 3.48 -4.41
CA ALA A 18 12.81 3.05 -4.98
C ALA A 18 11.65 4.02 -4.69
N ALA A 19 11.74 4.81 -3.62
CA ALA A 19 10.68 5.71 -3.17
C ALA A 19 10.50 6.95 -4.07
N GLY A 20 11.55 7.39 -4.77
CA GLY A 20 11.50 8.53 -5.70
C GLY A 20 10.67 8.31 -6.98
N LYS A 21 10.05 7.15 -7.16
CA LYS A 21 9.29 6.76 -8.36
C LYS A 21 7.79 6.51 -8.12
N LEU A 22 7.28 6.82 -6.92
CA LEU A 22 5.85 6.67 -6.59
C LEU A 22 4.96 7.85 -6.99
N GLU A 23 5.48 8.83 -7.73
CA GLU A 23 4.63 9.85 -8.35
C GLU A 23 3.87 9.25 -9.55
N LYS A 24 2.52 9.34 -9.50
CA LYS A 24 1.54 9.09 -10.58
C LYS A 24 0.79 7.75 -10.59
N ARG A 25 0.45 7.18 -9.43
CA ARG A 25 -0.84 6.48 -9.30
C ARG A 25 -1.76 7.34 -8.44
N SER A 26 -2.71 8.00 -9.09
CA SER A 26 -3.73 8.81 -8.45
C SER A 26 -4.72 7.94 -7.69
N HIS A 27 -4.48 7.60 -6.42
CA HIS A 27 -5.49 6.90 -5.63
C HIS A 27 -5.59 7.38 -4.17
N ASN A 28 -6.74 8.00 -3.87
CA ASN A 28 -7.57 7.77 -2.68
C ASN A 28 -6.97 7.97 -1.29
N ILE A 29 -6.48 9.18 -1.03
CA ILE A 29 -6.34 9.69 0.35
C ILE A 29 -7.63 10.44 0.69
N ARG A 30 -8.39 9.99 1.70
CA ARG A 30 -9.43 10.85 2.29
C ARG A 30 -8.71 11.95 3.07
N ARG A 31 -9.02 13.21 2.79
CA ARG A 31 -8.31 14.36 3.34
C ARG A 31 -9.28 15.19 4.18
N SER A 32 -9.03 15.32 5.47
CA SER A 32 -9.55 16.45 6.23
C SER A 32 -8.63 17.60 5.90
N ILE A 33 -9.10 18.42 4.98
CA ILE A 33 -8.31 19.54 4.50
C ILE A 33 -8.56 20.67 5.48
N GLY A 34 -7.67 20.78 6.46
CA GLY A 34 -7.47 22.02 7.17
C GLY A 34 -7.47 23.17 6.18
N THR A 35 -8.12 24.29 6.52
CA THR A 35 -7.81 25.57 5.87
C THR A 35 -6.29 25.69 5.81
N PRO A 36 -5.70 26.17 4.70
CA PRO A 36 -4.26 26.44 4.62
C PRO A 36 -3.87 27.19 5.89
N SER A 37 -3.01 26.59 6.71
CA SER A 37 -2.39 27.35 7.78
C SER A 37 -1.49 28.35 7.09
N VAL A 38 -2.03 29.53 6.77
CA VAL A 38 -1.35 30.66 6.13
C VAL A 38 0.09 30.70 6.61
N ALA A 39 1.03 30.20 5.79
CA ALA A 39 2.47 30.06 6.08
C ALA A 39 2.85 30.57 7.47
N SER A 40 2.52 29.78 8.50
CA SER A 40 2.80 30.17 9.88
C SER A 40 4.23 29.70 10.11
N PRO A 41 5.18 30.59 10.42
CA PRO A 41 6.56 30.19 10.61
C PRO A 41 6.61 29.07 11.66
N ASN A 42 7.26 27.94 11.33
CA ASN A 42 7.50 26.85 12.26
C ASN A 42 8.02 27.43 13.58
N ASN A 43 7.40 27.05 14.69
CA ASN A 43 7.91 27.43 15.98
C ASN A 43 9.16 26.59 16.25
N ALA A 44 10.25 27.22 16.66
CA ALA A 44 11.45 26.51 17.09
C ALA A 44 11.29 25.82 18.48
N THR A 45 10.15 26.01 19.15
CA THR A 45 9.77 25.39 20.43
C THR A 45 8.25 25.32 20.52
N PRO A 46 7.65 24.21 20.99
CA PRO A 46 6.21 24.10 21.21
C PRO A 46 5.69 25.18 22.18
N PRO A 47 4.43 25.64 22.04
CA PRO A 47 3.84 26.62 22.96
C PRO A 47 3.50 26.01 24.32
N GLY A 48 3.28 26.88 25.31
CA GLY A 48 2.75 26.49 26.62
C GLY A 48 3.74 26.67 27.78
N PHE A 49 3.23 26.42 28.98
CA PHE A 49 3.99 26.48 30.24
C PHE A 49 4.49 25.08 30.62
N GLU A 50 5.77 24.95 30.95
CA GLU A 50 6.33 23.67 31.42
C GLU A 50 5.90 23.40 32.87
N LEU A 51 5.20 22.28 33.09
CA LEU A 51 4.79 21.84 34.42
C LEU A 51 5.92 21.09 35.13
N VAL A 52 6.49 20.12 34.44
CA VAL A 52 7.53 19.20 34.90
C VAL A 52 8.19 18.57 33.66
N SER A 53 9.37 17.99 33.83
CA SER A 53 10.02 17.18 32.81
C SER A 53 10.09 15.72 33.26
N THR A 54 9.87 14.77 32.36
CA THR A 54 9.77 13.33 32.66
C THR A 54 10.51 12.48 31.61
N TYR A 55 11.10 11.36 32.03
CA TYR A 55 11.59 10.30 31.12
C TYR A 55 10.51 9.28 30.78
N ASN A 56 9.25 9.59 31.08
CA ASN A 56 8.10 8.78 30.67
C ASN A 56 7.78 9.15 29.22
N ASP A 57 8.18 8.24 28.33
CA ASP A 57 8.21 8.41 26.90
C ASP A 57 7.68 7.11 26.26
N ASP A 58 6.36 7.05 26.09
CA ASP A 58 5.67 5.88 25.55
C ASP A 58 4.66 6.30 24.48
N GLN A 59 5.14 6.56 23.27
CA GLN A 59 4.30 6.75 22.07
C GLN A 59 3.34 5.56 21.81
N TYR A 60 3.65 4.40 22.40
CA TYR A 60 2.94 3.15 22.17
C TYR A 60 1.51 3.11 22.76
N TRP A 61 1.22 3.87 23.82
CA TRP A 61 -0.05 3.71 24.55
C TRP A 61 -0.96 4.94 24.41
N PRO A 62 -2.21 4.78 23.90
CA PRO A 62 -3.21 5.83 24.00
C PRO A 62 -3.74 5.99 25.43
N SER A 63 -3.42 5.05 26.32
CA SER A 63 -4.05 4.88 27.63
C SER A 63 -3.20 5.35 28.82
N THR A 64 -2.11 6.10 28.61
CA THR A 64 -1.21 6.69 29.64
C THR A 64 -1.66 8.11 29.99
N PRO A 65 -2.75 8.27 30.77
CA PRO A 65 -3.35 9.58 31.02
C PRO A 65 -2.37 10.54 31.70
N ARG A 66 -2.13 11.65 31.02
CA ARG A 66 -1.95 12.96 31.66
C ARG A 66 -3.31 13.61 31.65
N LEU A 67 -3.70 14.23 32.74
CA LEU A 67 -5.01 14.86 32.85
C LEU A 67 -4.83 16.27 33.36
N VAL A 68 -5.71 17.13 32.86
CA VAL A 68 -5.92 18.47 33.38
C VAL A 68 -7.40 18.67 33.65
N GLY A 69 -7.70 19.32 34.77
CA GLY A 69 -9.09 19.47 35.19
C GLY A 69 -9.28 20.65 36.12
N SER A 70 -10.47 21.22 36.04
CA SER A 70 -11.02 22.20 36.96
C SER A 70 -12.50 21.88 37.18
N ARG A 71 -13.11 22.50 38.19
CA ARG A 71 -14.56 22.37 38.41
C ARG A 71 -15.14 23.72 38.83
N THR A 72 -15.85 23.77 39.94
CA THR A 72 -16.47 25.01 40.44
C THR A 72 -15.49 25.97 41.10
N THR A 73 -14.24 25.54 41.34
CA THR A 73 -13.13 26.44 41.69
C THR A 73 -12.35 26.80 40.42
N SER A 74 -11.66 27.93 40.45
CA SER A 74 -10.78 28.38 39.36
C SER A 74 -9.44 27.63 39.32
N ASP A 75 -9.24 26.65 40.19
CA ASP A 75 -7.99 25.91 40.30
C ASP A 75 -7.78 25.03 39.07
N VAL A 76 -6.54 24.95 38.61
CA VAL A 76 -6.15 24.07 37.50
C VAL A 76 -5.31 22.95 38.06
N HIS A 77 -5.86 21.74 38.07
CA HIS A 77 -5.23 20.53 38.58
C HIS A 77 -4.56 19.76 37.44
N PHE A 78 -3.39 19.20 37.72
CA PHE A 78 -2.60 18.42 36.78
C PHE A 78 -2.23 17.09 37.42
N VAL A 79 -2.48 16.00 36.71
CA VAL A 79 -2.10 14.63 37.10
C VAL A 79 -1.40 13.98 35.93
N TYR A 80 -0.31 13.28 36.21
CA TYR A 80 0.52 12.69 35.16
C TYR A 80 1.33 11.52 35.72
N SER A 81 1.78 10.66 34.82
CA SER A 81 2.79 9.64 35.13
C SER A 81 4.19 10.22 34.89
N ASP A 82 5.06 10.09 35.87
CA ASP A 82 6.42 10.66 35.87
C ASP A 82 7.47 9.59 36.07
N LYS A 83 8.57 9.70 35.33
CA LYS A 83 9.83 9.03 35.59
C LYS A 83 10.92 10.08 35.77
N PRO A 84 11.28 10.45 37.02
CA PRO A 84 12.09 11.65 37.27
C PRO A 84 13.58 11.49 36.93
N THR A 85 14.06 10.25 36.82
CA THR A 85 15.46 9.93 36.46
C THR A 85 15.52 8.67 35.61
N LEU A 86 16.58 8.54 34.81
CA LEU A 86 16.88 7.31 34.08
C LEU A 86 17.00 6.13 35.07
N GLY A 87 16.09 5.16 34.95
CA GLY A 87 16.03 3.96 35.80
C GLY A 87 15.14 4.05 37.05
N ALA A 88 14.45 5.17 37.29
CA ALA A 88 13.39 5.21 38.32
C ALA A 88 12.15 4.42 37.87
N ASN A 89 11.42 3.86 38.82
CA ASN A 89 10.07 3.35 38.57
C ASN A 89 9.11 4.52 38.27
N PRO A 90 8.13 4.33 37.39
CA PRO A 90 7.08 5.32 37.17
C PRO A 90 6.31 5.64 38.45
N ARG A 91 5.88 6.89 38.57
CA ARG A 91 5.10 7.39 39.71
C ARG A 91 4.01 8.37 39.32
N TYR A 92 3.00 8.53 40.18
CA TYR A 92 2.00 9.57 40.07
C TYR A 92 2.57 10.91 40.48
N GLY A 93 2.48 11.87 39.57
CA GLY A 93 2.73 13.27 39.82
C GLY A 93 1.43 14.06 39.95
N TYR A 94 1.46 15.06 40.81
CA TYR A 94 0.39 16.04 40.97
C TYR A 94 0.93 17.47 41.12
N LEU A 95 0.29 18.41 40.43
CA LEU A 95 0.42 19.85 40.65
C LEU A 95 -0.94 20.53 40.60
N VAL A 96 -1.03 21.69 41.24
CA VAL A 96 -2.17 22.61 41.06
C VAL A 96 -1.72 24.06 40.99
N TYR A 97 -2.39 24.82 40.14
CA TYR A 97 -2.27 26.26 40.05
C TYR A 97 -3.53 26.94 40.59
N ASP A 98 -3.35 27.86 41.53
CA ASP A 98 -4.40 28.78 42.00
C ASP A 98 -4.22 30.14 41.30
N PRO A 99 -5.07 30.49 40.31
CA PRO A 99 -4.99 31.76 39.62
C PRO A 99 -5.50 32.95 40.45
N VAL A 100 -6.24 32.72 41.53
CA VAL A 100 -6.68 33.79 42.45
C VAL A 100 -5.51 34.23 43.33
N ALA A 101 -4.76 33.27 43.86
CA ALA A 101 -3.58 33.53 44.68
C ALA A 101 -2.29 33.74 43.86
N ALA A 102 -2.32 33.46 42.55
CA ALA A 102 -1.16 33.44 41.67
C ALA A 102 -0.05 32.48 42.18
N SER A 103 -0.45 31.31 42.69
CA SER A 103 0.46 30.40 43.40
C SER A 103 0.35 28.96 42.93
N TRP A 104 1.47 28.26 43.00
CA TRP A 104 1.60 26.84 42.68
C TRP A 104 1.72 26.02 43.95
N THR A 105 1.09 24.84 43.97
CA THR A 105 1.36 23.83 45.00
C THR A 105 1.50 22.43 44.38
N PRO A 106 2.69 21.81 44.45
CA PRO A 106 4.00 22.40 44.75
C PRO A 106 4.49 23.27 43.58
N PHE A 107 5.71 23.81 43.65
CA PHE A 107 6.28 24.56 42.53
C PHE A 107 6.48 23.69 41.27
N PRO A 108 6.35 24.27 40.06
CA PRO A 108 6.71 23.62 38.79
C PRO A 108 8.14 23.04 38.82
N GLY A 109 8.34 21.93 38.11
CA GLY A 109 9.60 21.19 38.07
C GLY A 109 9.88 20.26 39.26
N GLN A 110 9.09 20.34 40.34
CA GLN A 110 9.18 19.38 41.45
C GLN A 110 8.05 18.33 41.41
N GLY A 111 6.80 18.78 41.28
CA GLY A 111 5.64 17.91 41.44
C GLY A 111 5.55 17.27 42.83
N CYS A 112 4.37 16.79 43.20
CA CYS A 112 4.21 15.98 44.42
C CYS A 112 3.99 14.53 44.02
N THR A 113 4.76 13.63 44.64
CA THR A 113 4.53 12.18 44.53
C THR A 113 3.33 11.82 45.40
N VAL A 114 2.32 11.22 44.77
CA VAL A 114 1.05 10.92 45.45
C VAL A 114 1.08 9.57 46.17
N GLN A 115 1.75 8.56 45.60
CA GLN A 115 1.99 7.27 46.26
C GLN A 115 3.19 7.30 47.23
N ALA A 116 3.47 6.18 47.90
CA ALA A 116 4.67 6.04 48.73
C ALA A 116 5.96 6.30 47.92
N SER A 117 6.97 6.90 48.56
CA SER A 117 8.17 7.44 47.90
C SER A 117 9.04 6.41 47.16
N ASP A 118 8.82 5.12 47.41
CA ASP A 118 9.53 3.98 46.82
C ASP A 118 8.65 3.07 45.96
N GLY A 119 7.35 3.38 45.84
CA GLY A 119 6.40 2.54 45.10
C GLY A 119 6.31 2.86 43.61
N GLU A 120 6.16 1.82 42.79
CA GLU A 120 5.85 1.90 41.36
C GLU A 120 4.36 2.21 41.16
N GLY A 121 4.03 3.08 40.19
CA GLY A 121 2.64 3.42 39.90
C GLY A 121 2.38 3.76 38.43
N TRP A 122 1.27 3.24 37.90
CA TRP A 122 0.86 3.38 36.50
C TRP A 122 -0.61 3.82 36.33
N TYR A 123 -0.93 4.32 35.14
CA TYR A 123 -2.29 4.66 34.67
C TYR A 123 -3.02 5.70 35.55
N ALA A 124 -2.33 6.76 35.95
CA ALA A 124 -2.87 7.81 36.82
C ALA A 124 -4.09 8.53 36.21
N ASN A 125 -5.27 8.36 36.78
CA ASN A 125 -6.50 9.01 36.35
C ASN A 125 -7.07 9.91 37.47
N MET A 126 -7.88 10.92 37.11
CA MET A 126 -8.46 11.84 38.09
C MET A 126 -9.81 12.45 37.70
N ASP A 127 -10.54 12.91 38.72
CA ASP A 127 -11.59 13.91 38.58
C ASP A 127 -11.57 14.88 39.78
N VAL A 128 -12.14 16.07 39.56
CA VAL A 128 -12.13 17.17 40.53
C VAL A 128 -13.49 17.27 41.23
N LEU A 129 -13.47 17.41 42.55
CA LEU A 129 -14.64 17.65 43.40
C LEU A 129 -15.07 19.13 43.32
N PRO A 130 -16.34 19.47 43.59
CA PRO A 130 -16.79 20.87 43.55
C PRO A 130 -16.10 21.80 44.57
N ASN A 131 -15.53 21.25 45.63
CA ASN A 131 -14.74 22.02 46.57
C ASN A 131 -13.27 22.22 46.14
N GLY A 132 -12.90 21.83 44.92
CA GLY A 132 -11.53 21.97 44.39
C GLY A 132 -10.55 20.93 44.93
N MET A 133 -11.04 19.85 45.53
CA MET A 133 -10.20 18.71 45.91
C MET A 133 -10.19 17.65 44.81
N VAL A 134 -9.14 16.84 44.74
CA VAL A 134 -8.98 15.83 43.69
C VAL A 134 -9.19 14.42 44.22
N VAL A 135 -9.84 13.59 43.41
CA VAL A 135 -9.82 12.13 43.53
C VAL A 135 -8.91 11.59 42.44
N MET A 136 -7.86 10.87 42.84
CA MET A 136 -6.91 10.24 41.93
C MET A 136 -7.04 8.73 42.02
N THR A 137 -6.84 8.02 40.92
CA THR A 137 -6.71 6.57 40.92
C THR A 137 -5.57 6.11 40.00
N GLY A 138 -5.06 4.90 40.23
CA GLY A 138 -4.11 4.23 39.35
C GLY A 138 -3.87 2.80 39.86
N ILE A 139 -2.85 2.11 39.34
CA ILE A 139 -2.31 0.89 39.98
C ILE A 139 -0.97 1.19 40.67
N ASP A 140 -0.78 0.77 41.92
CA ASP A 140 0.49 0.91 42.65
C ASP A 140 0.82 -0.31 43.53
N ASP A 141 2.08 -0.43 43.96
CA ASP A 141 2.62 -1.54 44.79
C ASP A 141 2.73 -1.19 46.28
N ALA A 142 2.37 0.04 46.66
CA ALA A 142 2.71 0.63 47.96
C ALA A 142 1.89 0.05 49.12
N GLN A 143 0.70 -0.48 48.87
CA GLN A 143 -0.24 -0.88 49.92
C GLN A 143 -0.13 -2.36 50.35
N PHE A 144 0.46 -3.24 49.54
CA PHE A 144 0.38 -4.70 49.77
C PHE A 144 1.65 -5.33 50.34
N GLY A 145 2.79 -4.63 50.36
CA GLY A 145 4.08 -5.22 50.78
C GLY A 145 4.51 -6.40 49.90
N THR A 146 3.90 -6.52 48.71
CA THR A 146 4.19 -7.45 47.63
C THR A 146 4.50 -6.61 46.39
N ASN A 147 5.40 -7.08 45.51
CA ASN A 147 5.75 -6.39 44.25
C ASN A 147 4.60 -6.47 43.19
N ASN A 148 3.34 -6.34 43.62
CA ASN A 148 2.15 -6.54 42.80
C ASN A 148 1.41 -5.19 42.68
N LEU A 149 1.21 -4.73 41.45
CA LEU A 149 0.54 -3.47 41.13
C LEU A 149 -0.98 -3.67 41.05
N ASP A 150 -1.74 -3.07 41.95
CA ASP A 150 -3.20 -3.21 41.98
C ASP A 150 -3.89 -1.86 42.20
N ASN A 151 -5.20 -1.79 42.00
CA ASN A 151 -5.91 -0.52 42.01
C ASN A 151 -5.85 0.21 43.35
N HIS A 152 -5.55 1.50 43.28
CA HIS A 152 -5.52 2.37 44.43
C HIS A 152 -6.14 3.73 44.11
N THR A 153 -7.13 4.12 44.91
CA THR A 153 -7.83 5.41 44.79
C THR A 153 -7.53 6.28 46.00
N ILE A 154 -6.99 7.47 45.76
CA ILE A 154 -6.46 8.36 46.79
C ILE A 154 -7.22 9.69 46.74
N TYR A 155 -7.50 10.24 47.93
CA TYR A 155 -8.28 11.46 48.11
C TYR A 155 -7.40 12.57 48.66
N GLN A 156 -7.53 13.76 48.09
CA GLN A 156 -6.83 14.93 48.61
C GLN A 156 -7.40 15.34 49.97
N THR A 157 -6.53 15.56 50.97
CA THR A 157 -6.95 15.85 52.35
C THR A 157 -7.33 17.31 52.60
N ALA A 158 -6.89 18.21 51.73
CA ALA A 158 -7.23 19.63 51.73
C ALA A 158 -6.98 20.21 50.33
N GLN A 159 -7.71 21.28 49.99
CA GLN A 159 -7.49 22.02 48.75
C GLN A 159 -6.02 22.48 48.65
N HIS A 160 -5.46 22.35 47.46
CA HIS A 160 -4.04 22.63 47.16
C HIS A 160 -3.02 21.82 47.97
N SER A 161 -3.40 20.75 48.65
CA SER A 161 -2.48 19.95 49.45
C SER A 161 -1.70 18.94 48.61
N CYS A 162 -0.41 18.77 48.94
CA CYS A 162 0.38 17.61 48.54
C CYS A 162 0.26 16.42 49.50
N PHE A 163 -0.52 16.56 50.56
CA PHE A 163 -0.81 15.48 51.49
C PHE A 163 -2.09 14.79 51.07
N TRP A 164 -1.97 13.51 50.84
CA TRP A 164 -3.03 12.63 50.39
C TRP A 164 -3.43 11.67 51.51
N GLY A 165 -4.70 11.24 51.51
CA GLY A 165 -5.19 10.25 52.46
C GLY A 165 -4.54 8.89 52.25
N THR A 166 -4.84 7.92 53.11
CA THR A 166 -4.35 6.54 52.95
C THR A 166 -4.92 5.83 51.72
N GLY A 167 -5.95 6.43 51.10
CA GLY A 167 -6.65 5.91 49.94
C GLY A 167 -7.52 4.70 50.28
N THR A 168 -8.14 4.16 49.24
CA THR A 168 -8.96 2.95 49.30
C THR A 168 -8.70 2.08 48.08
N VAL A 169 -8.77 0.77 48.24
CA VAL A 169 -8.63 -0.21 47.15
C VAL A 169 -9.94 -0.96 46.98
N ILE A 170 -10.22 -1.45 45.76
CA ILE A 170 -11.28 -2.44 45.58
C ILE A 170 -10.70 -3.78 46.03
N PRO A 171 -11.26 -4.46 47.02
CA PRO A 171 -10.68 -5.73 47.48
C PRO A 171 -10.67 -6.76 46.37
N GLN A 172 -9.58 -7.53 46.28
CA GLN A 172 -9.45 -8.63 45.33
C GLN A 172 -10.62 -9.61 45.38
N SER A 173 -11.18 -9.87 46.56
CA SER A 173 -12.38 -10.71 46.71
C SER A 173 -13.65 -10.17 46.04
N LYS A 174 -13.68 -8.89 45.64
CA LYS A 174 -14.80 -8.27 44.92
C LYS A 174 -14.60 -8.34 43.41
N TYR A 175 -13.50 -7.80 42.88
CA TYR A 175 -13.27 -7.78 41.43
C TYR A 175 -13.04 -9.19 40.84
N ASN A 176 -12.50 -10.14 41.63
CA ASN A 176 -12.39 -11.53 41.19
C ASN A 176 -13.74 -12.23 40.92
N LEU A 177 -14.86 -11.63 41.31
CA LEU A 177 -16.18 -12.21 41.05
C LEU A 177 -16.60 -12.11 39.58
N GLY A 178 -16.06 -11.15 38.82
CA GLY A 178 -16.33 -11.00 37.39
C GLY A 178 -15.13 -11.28 36.48
N PHE A 179 -13.92 -11.44 37.03
CA PHE A 179 -12.74 -11.87 36.29
C PHE A 179 -12.82 -13.31 35.80
N PHE A 180 -12.11 -13.60 34.70
CA PHE A 180 -12.01 -14.97 34.19
C PHE A 180 -11.05 -15.82 35.03
N ASP A 181 -9.93 -15.23 35.50
CA ASP A 181 -9.01 -15.86 36.44
C ASP A 181 -8.97 -15.07 37.77
N PRO A 182 -9.40 -15.68 38.89
CA PRO A 182 -9.41 -15.02 40.19
C PRO A 182 -8.02 -14.84 40.82
N THR A 183 -6.93 -15.14 40.11
CA THR A 183 -5.56 -14.85 40.58
C THR A 183 -5.00 -13.55 40.02
N HIS A 184 -5.65 -12.96 39.02
CA HIS A 184 -5.22 -11.70 38.39
C HIS A 184 -5.57 -10.47 39.25
N GLN A 185 -4.95 -9.36 38.90
CA GLN A 185 -5.18 -8.03 39.48
C GLN A 185 -5.98 -7.14 38.54
N THR A 186 -6.35 -5.96 39.01
CA THR A 186 -6.99 -4.94 38.18
C THR A 186 -5.95 -4.17 37.36
N GLN A 187 -6.34 -3.68 36.18
CA GLN A 187 -5.52 -2.77 35.38
C GLN A 187 -6.31 -1.55 34.88
N GLN A 188 -5.56 -0.49 34.54
CA GLN A 188 -6.03 0.75 33.91
C GLN A 188 -7.31 1.39 34.53
N PRO A 189 -7.37 1.62 35.86
CA PRO A 189 -8.56 2.21 36.46
C PRO A 189 -8.86 3.60 35.89
N ARG A 190 -10.12 3.86 35.54
CA ARG A 190 -10.63 5.19 35.17
C ARG A 190 -11.62 5.67 36.20
N VAL A 191 -11.55 6.93 36.61
CA VAL A 191 -12.39 7.51 37.65
C VAL A 191 -13.18 8.70 37.15
N GLU A 192 -14.43 8.80 37.61
CA GLU A 192 -15.29 9.95 37.41
C GLU A 192 -16.04 10.25 38.72
N VAL A 193 -16.28 11.52 39.03
CA VAL A 193 -16.95 11.93 40.29
C VAL A 193 -18.25 12.68 40.02
N GLN A 194 -19.38 12.11 40.40
CA GLN A 194 -20.68 12.75 40.28
C GLN A 194 -21.10 13.36 41.62
N GLU A 195 -21.75 14.53 41.57
CA GLU A 195 -22.56 15.00 42.70
C GLU A 195 -24.02 14.93 42.31
N TRP A 196 -24.82 14.23 43.11
CA TRP A 196 -26.24 14.09 42.85
C TRP A 196 -27.03 14.12 44.14
N MET A 197 -28.02 15.01 44.22
CA MET A 197 -28.89 15.17 45.38
C MET A 197 -28.16 15.36 46.73
N GLY A 198 -26.94 15.90 46.71
CA GLY A 198 -26.12 16.17 47.90
C GLY A 198 -25.17 15.04 48.28
N ASP A 199 -25.19 13.91 47.58
CA ASP A 199 -24.20 12.85 47.69
C ASP A 199 -23.09 13.04 46.66
N THR A 200 -21.86 12.69 47.05
CA THR A 200 -20.73 12.54 46.13
C THR A 200 -20.55 11.06 45.83
N ILE A 201 -20.49 10.70 44.56
CA ILE A 201 -20.30 9.34 44.08
C ILE A 201 -19.02 9.29 43.27
N VAL A 202 -18.13 8.36 43.61
CA VAL A 202 -16.93 8.03 42.85
C VAL A 202 -17.25 6.80 42.00
N HIS A 203 -17.22 6.96 40.69
CA HIS A 203 -17.43 5.90 39.71
C HIS A 203 -16.09 5.39 39.22
N MET A 204 -15.95 4.09 39.01
CA MET A 204 -14.74 3.49 38.51
C MET A 204 -15.03 2.38 37.51
N ILE A 205 -14.23 2.33 36.45
CA ILE A 205 -14.11 1.14 35.60
C ILE A 205 -12.70 0.57 35.69
N VAL A 206 -12.60 -0.75 35.64
CA VAL A 206 -11.35 -1.52 35.66
C VAL A 206 -11.48 -2.72 34.73
N ILE A 207 -10.35 -3.33 34.40
CA ILE A 207 -10.28 -4.60 33.69
C ILE A 207 -9.34 -5.59 34.40
N GLU A 208 -9.38 -6.84 33.98
CA GLU A 208 -8.43 -7.87 34.37
C GLU A 208 -7.02 -7.65 33.78
N GLU A 209 -5.97 -7.95 34.54
CA GLU A 209 -4.56 -7.76 34.15
C GLU A 209 -4.14 -8.58 32.91
N GLN A 210 -4.56 -9.84 32.86
CA GLN A 210 -4.21 -10.76 31.80
C GLN A 210 -5.47 -11.11 31.01
N PRO A 211 -5.38 -11.19 29.68
CA PRO A 211 -6.54 -11.55 28.90
C PRO A 211 -6.79 -13.05 29.00
N THR A 212 -8.04 -13.44 28.77
CA THR A 212 -8.36 -14.83 28.52
C THR A 212 -8.37 -15.09 27.02
N GLU A 213 -7.48 -15.97 26.56
CA GLU A 213 -7.51 -16.48 25.19
C GLU A 213 -8.78 -17.31 24.97
N LEU A 214 -9.54 -17.00 23.93
CA LEU A 214 -10.82 -17.65 23.66
C LEU A 214 -10.70 -18.98 22.88
N GLY A 215 -9.47 -19.43 22.59
CA GLY A 215 -9.21 -20.69 21.88
C GLY A 215 -9.61 -20.68 20.39
N LEU A 216 -9.91 -19.51 19.84
CA LEU A 216 -10.28 -19.26 18.44
C LEU A 216 -9.18 -18.43 17.76
N GLY A 217 -7.92 -18.87 17.85
CA GLY A 217 -6.74 -18.09 17.41
C GLY A 217 -6.22 -17.12 18.48
N ASP A 218 -5.50 -16.08 18.05
CA ASP A 218 -4.90 -15.00 18.88
C ASP A 218 -5.91 -14.03 19.52
N LEU A 219 -7.19 -14.39 19.56
CA LEU A 219 -8.26 -13.58 20.16
C LEU A 219 -8.25 -13.72 21.68
N ALA A 220 -8.09 -12.60 22.35
CA ALA A 220 -8.12 -12.53 23.80
C ALA A 220 -9.05 -11.39 24.24
N VAL A 221 -9.66 -11.55 25.41
CA VAL A 221 -10.59 -10.56 25.96
C VAL A 221 -10.35 -10.35 27.45
N ASN A 222 -10.68 -9.15 27.92
CA ASN A 222 -10.67 -8.79 29.34
C ASN A 222 -12.08 -8.37 29.75
N PRO A 223 -12.61 -8.83 30.90
CA PRO A 223 -13.88 -8.33 31.42
C PRO A 223 -13.72 -6.86 31.83
N LEU A 224 -14.68 -6.03 31.43
CA LEU A 224 -14.79 -4.64 31.83
C LEU A 224 -15.76 -4.55 33.00
N GLU A 225 -15.25 -4.18 34.16
CA GLU A 225 -16.03 -4.11 35.40
C GLU A 225 -16.24 -2.68 35.86
N TYR A 226 -17.42 -2.45 36.40
CA TYR A 226 -17.83 -1.18 36.99
C TYR A 226 -17.99 -1.29 38.51
N PHE A 227 -17.56 -0.22 39.20
CA PHE A 227 -17.71 -0.02 40.63
C PHE A 227 -18.15 1.40 40.95
N ARG A 228 -18.78 1.57 42.12
CA ARG A 228 -19.00 2.90 42.71
C ARG A 228 -18.75 2.94 44.20
N LYS A 229 -18.47 4.13 44.72
CA LYS A 229 -18.36 4.41 46.15
C LYS A 229 -19.05 5.72 46.48
N PHE A 230 -19.76 5.74 47.62
CA PHE A 230 -20.34 6.96 48.16
C PHE A 230 -19.36 7.66 49.10
N GLY A 231 -19.31 8.99 49.00
CA GLY A 231 -18.51 9.86 49.85
C GLY A 231 -17.16 10.25 49.24
N PRO A 232 -16.69 11.50 49.49
CA PRO A 232 -15.45 12.02 48.93
C PRO A 232 -14.20 11.78 49.81
N THR A 233 -14.26 10.88 50.80
CA THR A 233 -13.21 10.70 51.82
C THR A 233 -12.55 9.32 51.78
N ASP A 234 -11.40 9.24 52.44
CA ASP A 234 -10.60 8.04 52.68
C ASP A 234 -11.17 7.13 53.78
N ASP A 235 -12.50 7.12 53.97
CA ASP A 235 -13.13 6.22 54.93
C ASP A 235 -12.73 4.77 54.60
N ASN A 236 -11.83 4.22 55.42
CA ASN A 236 -11.02 3.01 55.18
C ASN A 236 -11.81 1.67 55.19
N GLY A 237 -13.10 1.72 54.88
CA GLY A 237 -13.93 0.52 54.73
C GLY A 237 -13.80 -0.07 53.33
N ALA A 238 -13.04 -1.16 53.17
CA ALA A 238 -13.05 -2.03 51.98
C ALA A 238 -14.48 -2.46 51.52
N ASP A 239 -15.43 -2.46 52.46
CA ASP A 239 -16.84 -2.80 52.22
C ASP A 239 -17.66 -1.66 51.56
N LEU A 240 -17.08 -0.48 51.31
CA LEU A 240 -17.80 0.70 50.78
C LEU A 240 -17.93 0.75 49.25
N TRP A 241 -17.11 -0.01 48.51
CA TRP A 241 -17.26 -0.15 47.06
C TRP A 241 -18.43 -1.07 46.71
N GLU A 242 -19.39 -0.58 45.93
CA GLU A 242 -20.46 -1.36 45.33
C GLU A 242 -20.03 -1.87 43.94
N GLY A 243 -20.32 -3.13 43.65
CA GLY A 243 -19.85 -3.86 42.46
C GLY A 243 -19.32 -5.25 42.79
N PRO A 244 -18.76 -5.99 41.82
CA PRO A 244 -18.62 -5.59 40.42
C PRO A 244 -19.95 -5.65 39.66
N VAL A 245 -20.09 -4.79 38.66
CA VAL A 245 -20.97 -5.04 37.51
C VAL A 245 -20.05 -5.37 36.34
N VAL A 246 -20.14 -6.59 35.82
CA VAL A 246 -19.49 -6.92 34.55
C VAL A 246 -20.32 -6.28 33.45
N LEU A 247 -19.79 -5.22 32.84
CA LEU A 247 -20.47 -4.48 31.78
C LEU A 247 -20.40 -5.30 30.48
N ASP A 248 -19.19 -5.63 30.04
CA ASP A 248 -18.93 -6.39 28.82
C ASP A 248 -17.50 -6.96 28.86
N SER A 249 -16.97 -7.39 27.71
CA SER A 249 -15.56 -7.67 27.51
C SER A 249 -14.92 -6.74 26.47
N VAL A 250 -13.71 -6.29 26.74
CA VAL A 250 -12.90 -5.47 25.82
C VAL A 250 -11.85 -6.32 25.12
N ASN A 251 -11.47 -5.90 23.92
CA ASN A 251 -10.56 -6.63 23.05
C ASN A 251 -9.10 -6.58 23.50
N ARG A 252 -8.36 -7.68 23.31
CA ARG A 252 -6.91 -7.73 23.40
C ARG A 252 -6.38 -8.77 22.40
N SER A 253 -5.52 -8.37 21.46
CA SER A 253 -4.83 -9.35 20.61
C SER A 253 -3.46 -9.71 21.17
N SER A 254 -3.04 -10.96 20.94
CA SER A 254 -1.76 -11.46 21.46
C SER A 254 -0.57 -10.66 20.90
N GLY A 255 0.08 -9.92 21.81
CA GLY A 255 1.43 -9.38 21.64
C GLY A 255 1.59 -7.96 21.06
N ARG A 256 0.61 -7.38 20.33
CA ARG A 256 0.81 -6.06 19.67
C ARG A 256 -0.40 -5.10 19.58
N GLN A 257 -1.63 -5.50 19.92
CA GLN A 257 -2.71 -4.52 20.14
C GLN A 257 -3.03 -4.49 21.62
N PHE A 258 -2.78 -3.34 22.23
CA PHE A 258 -2.90 -3.18 23.66
C PHE A 258 -4.22 -2.52 24.06
N ILE A 259 -4.54 -2.79 25.30
CA ILE A 259 -5.78 -2.54 25.99
C ILE A 259 -6.15 -1.04 25.99
N ASN A 260 -7.40 -0.74 25.64
CA ASN A 260 -8.09 0.44 26.19
C ASN A 260 -9.24 -0.04 27.08
N THR A 261 -9.21 0.37 28.35
CA THR A 261 -10.30 0.19 29.31
C THR A 261 -11.61 0.87 28.92
N GLY A 262 -11.58 1.68 27.86
CA GLY A 262 -12.67 2.55 27.48
C GLY A 262 -12.65 3.83 28.30
N SER A 263 -13.76 4.55 28.24
CA SER A 263 -13.96 5.85 28.88
C SER A 263 -15.20 5.79 29.76
N ILE A 264 -15.14 6.43 30.92
CA ILE A 264 -16.27 6.62 31.83
C ILE A 264 -16.56 8.10 31.97
N THR A 265 -17.85 8.46 31.95
CA THR A 265 -18.30 9.83 32.15
C THR A 265 -19.60 9.86 32.94
N ALA A 266 -19.81 10.92 33.71
CA ALA A 266 -20.99 11.11 34.54
C ALA A 266 -21.55 12.51 34.31
N SER A 267 -22.86 12.57 34.11
CA SER A 267 -23.53 13.84 33.86
C SER A 267 -23.46 14.72 35.10
N ARG A 268 -23.11 15.99 34.90
CA ARG A 268 -23.07 16.99 35.97
C ARG A 268 -24.44 17.59 36.29
N VAL A 269 -25.47 17.29 35.49
CA VAL A 269 -26.82 17.86 35.58
C VAL A 269 -27.93 16.81 35.73
N SER A 270 -27.58 15.52 35.64
CA SER A 270 -28.52 14.40 35.71
C SER A 270 -27.87 13.21 36.44
N PRO A 271 -28.64 12.18 36.86
CA PRO A 271 -28.07 11.00 37.53
C PRO A 271 -27.35 10.04 36.56
N LYS A 272 -27.15 10.42 35.31
CA LYS A 272 -26.64 9.55 34.26
C LYS A 272 -25.14 9.28 34.42
N VAL A 273 -24.74 8.05 34.15
CA VAL A 273 -23.36 7.59 34.04
C VAL A 273 -23.26 6.72 32.79
N ALA A 274 -22.20 6.88 32.01
CA ALA A 274 -21.98 6.12 30.80
C ALA A 274 -20.56 5.56 30.75
N VAL A 275 -20.44 4.43 30.07
CA VAL A 275 -19.18 3.80 29.72
C VAL A 275 -19.18 3.52 28.22
N ALA A 276 -18.12 3.96 27.53
CA ALA A 276 -17.89 3.71 26.12
C ALA A 276 -16.59 2.92 25.93
N TYR A 277 -16.59 1.90 25.07
CA TYR A 277 -15.46 0.98 24.91
C TYR A 277 -15.48 0.31 23.53
N THR A 278 -14.39 -0.37 23.21
CA THR A 278 -14.23 -1.12 21.97
C THR A 278 -14.53 -2.60 22.18
N HIS A 279 -15.20 -3.23 21.21
CA HIS A 279 -15.53 -4.65 21.24
C HIS A 279 -15.48 -5.24 19.82
N TYR A 280 -15.13 -6.53 19.69
CA TYR A 280 -14.96 -7.18 18.39
C TYR A 280 -16.26 -7.17 17.58
N HIS A 281 -16.13 -6.95 16.27
CA HIS A 281 -17.25 -7.14 15.37
C HIS A 281 -17.72 -8.61 15.40
N GLN A 282 -19.03 -8.83 15.47
CA GLN A 282 -19.59 -10.18 15.66
C GLN A 282 -19.24 -11.13 14.50
N GLU A 283 -19.19 -10.62 13.26
CA GLU A 283 -18.79 -11.43 12.11
C GLU A 283 -17.30 -11.73 12.09
N ALA A 284 -16.45 -10.86 12.66
CA ALA A 284 -15.02 -11.12 12.77
C ALA A 284 -14.77 -12.33 13.66
N PHE A 285 -15.48 -12.40 14.78
CA PHE A 285 -15.46 -13.56 15.67
C PHE A 285 -15.84 -14.86 14.93
N ASN A 286 -16.92 -14.82 14.14
CA ASN A 286 -17.39 -15.96 13.36
C ASN A 286 -16.39 -16.34 12.26
N HIS A 287 -15.80 -15.35 11.60
CA HIS A 287 -14.85 -15.55 10.50
C HIS A 287 -13.55 -16.19 11.00
N ILE A 288 -13.00 -15.72 12.12
CA ILE A 288 -11.79 -16.30 12.73
C ILE A 288 -12.06 -17.74 13.19
N ALA A 289 -13.21 -17.99 13.82
CA ALA A 289 -13.59 -19.32 14.26
C ALA A 289 -13.70 -20.34 13.11
N THR A 290 -14.04 -19.88 11.90
CA THR A 290 -14.29 -20.73 10.74
C THR A 290 -13.10 -20.85 9.80
N HIS A 291 -12.30 -19.79 9.62
CA HIS A 291 -11.23 -19.71 8.63
C HIS A 291 -9.83 -19.56 9.24
N GLY A 292 -9.71 -19.32 10.55
CA GLY A 292 -8.41 -19.16 11.24
C GLY A 292 -7.60 -17.94 10.80
N SER A 293 -8.22 -16.96 10.14
CA SER A 293 -7.52 -15.77 9.65
C SER A 293 -7.19 -14.83 10.81
N ALA A 294 -5.90 -14.68 11.13
CA ALA A 294 -5.44 -13.74 12.15
C ALA A 294 -5.70 -12.26 11.78
N GLN A 295 -6.08 -11.94 10.54
CA GLN A 295 -6.26 -10.56 10.09
C GLN A 295 -7.59 -9.95 10.54
N ALA A 296 -8.65 -10.74 10.72
CA ALA A 296 -9.94 -10.20 11.21
C ALA A 296 -9.88 -9.73 12.68
N ARG A 297 -8.76 -9.90 13.38
CA ARG A 297 -8.57 -9.44 14.78
C ARG A 297 -8.50 -7.92 14.92
N TYR A 298 -8.33 -7.18 13.83
CA TYR A 298 -8.33 -5.72 13.85
C TYR A 298 -9.75 -5.14 13.72
N ASP A 299 -10.75 -6.00 13.52
CA ASP A 299 -12.12 -5.60 13.29
C ASP A 299 -12.89 -5.35 14.58
N VAL A 300 -13.08 -4.08 14.92
CA VAL A 300 -13.67 -3.63 16.18
C VAL A 300 -14.72 -2.55 15.98
N GLU A 301 -15.59 -2.40 16.97
CA GLU A 301 -16.72 -1.48 16.99
C GLU A 301 -16.80 -0.73 18.32
N ILE A 302 -17.54 0.38 18.34
CA ILE A 302 -17.75 1.15 19.56
C ILE A 302 -19.06 0.74 20.22
N TYR A 303 -18.96 0.31 21.47
CA TYR A 303 -20.09 -0.01 22.32
C TYR A 303 -20.22 1.02 23.44
N ARG A 304 -21.45 1.15 23.92
CA ARG A 304 -21.75 1.94 25.12
C ARG A 304 -22.74 1.24 26.03
N GLN A 305 -22.66 1.57 27.31
CA GLN A 305 -23.69 1.28 28.29
C GLN A 305 -23.94 2.52 29.14
N GLU A 306 -25.21 2.74 29.47
CA GLU A 306 -25.66 3.89 30.26
C GLU A 306 -26.46 3.43 31.49
N ASN A 307 -26.39 4.22 32.55
CA ASN A 307 -27.13 4.02 33.80
C ASN A 307 -27.76 5.35 34.21
N ASP A 308 -29.09 5.40 34.30
CA ASP A 308 -29.86 6.61 34.67
C ASP A 308 -30.03 6.77 36.20
N SER A 309 -29.28 6.02 37.01
CA SER A 309 -29.47 5.94 38.46
C SER A 309 -28.14 5.94 39.22
N ILE A 310 -27.29 6.94 38.94
CA ILE A 310 -26.01 7.20 39.61
C ILE A 310 -25.12 5.94 39.70
N GLY A 311 -25.17 5.11 38.65
CA GLY A 311 -24.43 3.87 38.57
C GLY A 311 -24.95 2.73 39.44
N ASP A 312 -26.25 2.65 39.74
CA ASP A 312 -26.81 1.53 40.52
C ASP A 312 -26.47 0.19 39.86
N PRO A 313 -25.74 -0.71 40.57
CA PRO A 313 -25.31 -1.98 40.00
C PRO A 313 -26.44 -2.84 39.42
N GLY A 314 -27.67 -2.70 39.92
CA GLY A 314 -28.83 -3.44 39.42
C GLY A 314 -29.55 -2.82 38.22
N LEU A 315 -29.13 -1.65 37.74
CA LEU A 315 -29.87 -0.84 36.75
C LEU A 315 -29.04 -0.44 35.52
N TRP A 316 -27.87 -1.05 35.31
CA TRP A 316 -27.12 -0.88 34.07
C TRP A 316 -27.91 -1.43 32.86
N SER A 317 -27.93 -0.65 31.78
CA SER A 317 -28.46 -1.12 30.50
C SER A 317 -27.55 -2.19 29.88
N GLY A 318 -28.09 -2.97 28.93
CA GLY A 318 -27.26 -3.90 28.16
C GLY A 318 -26.35 -3.17 27.16
N PRO A 319 -25.31 -3.84 26.63
CA PRO A 319 -24.41 -3.27 25.63
C PRO A 319 -25.16 -2.81 24.38
N ILE A 320 -24.88 -1.59 23.94
CA ILE A 320 -25.40 -1.01 22.70
C ILE A 320 -24.23 -0.76 21.75
N ASN A 321 -24.26 -1.42 20.59
CA ASN A 321 -23.36 -1.13 19.48
C ASN A 321 -23.71 0.25 18.88
N THR A 322 -22.82 1.23 19.06
CA THR A 322 -23.01 2.61 18.61
C THR A 322 -22.70 2.75 17.12
N THR A 323 -21.71 2.01 16.61
CA THR A 323 -21.25 2.12 15.22
C THR A 323 -22.05 1.27 14.26
N ASN A 324 -22.32 0.01 14.62
CA ASN A 324 -23.06 -0.98 13.83
C ASN A 324 -22.66 -0.96 12.34
N TYR A 325 -21.35 -1.07 12.10
CA TYR A 325 -20.76 -0.92 10.77
C TYR A 325 -21.06 -2.14 9.89
N SER A 326 -21.21 -1.93 8.58
CA SER A 326 -21.45 -3.04 7.65
C SER A 326 -20.16 -3.73 7.27
N ARG A 327 -20.23 -5.04 6.99
CA ARG A 327 -19.15 -5.81 6.36
C ARG A 327 -19.53 -6.29 4.95
N VAL A 328 -20.76 -5.99 4.50
CA VAL A 328 -21.26 -6.32 3.17
C VAL A 328 -21.08 -5.15 2.21
N VAL A 329 -21.20 -3.92 2.72
CA VAL A 329 -20.91 -2.68 1.99
C VAL A 329 -19.80 -1.90 2.71
N ALA A 330 -19.12 -1.04 1.97
CA ALA A 330 -18.01 -0.22 2.42
C ALA A 330 -18.44 0.62 3.62
N SER A 331 -17.65 0.56 4.67
CA SER A 331 -17.98 1.13 5.96
C SER A 331 -16.70 1.51 6.69
N GLN A 332 -16.67 1.32 8.00
CA GLN A 332 -15.52 1.56 8.85
C GLN A 332 -15.29 0.38 9.81
N THR A 333 -14.08 0.33 10.36
CA THR A 333 -13.74 -0.42 11.57
C THR A 333 -13.20 0.58 12.58
N ALA A 334 -13.74 0.57 13.80
CA ALA A 334 -13.17 1.39 14.86
C ALA A 334 -11.75 0.92 15.17
N PHE A 335 -11.06 1.66 16.03
CA PHE A 335 -9.75 1.27 16.55
C PHE A 335 -9.74 1.30 18.06
N ILE A 336 -8.56 1.22 18.69
CA ILE A 336 -8.45 0.99 20.13
C ILE A 336 -8.74 2.22 21.00
N ASP A 337 -8.87 3.42 20.42
CA ASP A 337 -9.05 4.66 21.19
C ASP A 337 -10.51 5.14 21.19
N ALA A 338 -11.04 5.40 22.38
CA ALA A 338 -12.40 5.91 22.59
C ALA A 338 -12.47 6.79 23.85
N GLN A 339 -13.05 7.99 23.72
CA GLN A 339 -13.32 8.90 24.83
C GLN A 339 -14.79 9.30 24.89
N SER A 340 -15.27 9.63 26.08
CA SER A 340 -16.66 10.02 26.32
C SER A 340 -16.79 11.24 27.24
N LEU A 341 -17.83 12.04 26.99
CA LEU A 341 -18.15 13.23 27.76
C LEU A 341 -19.67 13.40 27.82
N TYR A 342 -20.23 13.63 29.00
CA TYR A 342 -21.53 14.28 29.10
C TYR A 342 -21.36 15.78 28.94
N ASP A 343 -22.07 16.41 28.01
CA ASP A 343 -22.07 17.87 27.88
C ASP A 343 -22.80 18.54 29.08
N SER A 344 -22.73 19.87 29.12
CA SER A 344 -23.36 20.70 30.14
C SER A 344 -24.90 20.64 30.12
N GLU A 345 -25.49 20.09 29.06
CA GLU A 345 -26.94 19.87 28.91
C GLU A 345 -27.37 18.42 29.27
N GLY A 346 -26.40 17.52 29.50
CA GLY A 346 -26.62 16.14 29.92
C GLY A 346 -26.76 15.12 28.78
N PHE A 347 -26.26 15.45 27.58
CA PHE A 347 -26.15 14.55 26.42
C PHE A 347 -24.76 13.91 26.37
N LEU A 348 -24.73 12.63 26.01
CA LEU A 348 -23.52 11.83 25.89
C LEU A 348 -22.86 12.07 24.53
N HIS A 349 -21.56 12.30 24.56
CA HIS A 349 -20.68 12.38 23.39
C HIS A 349 -19.65 11.27 23.48
N ILE A 350 -19.38 10.63 22.35
CA ILE A 350 -18.33 9.60 22.23
C ILE A 350 -17.49 9.96 21.01
N VAL A 351 -16.17 9.96 21.16
CA VAL A 351 -15.20 10.12 20.06
C VAL A 351 -14.29 8.91 19.98
N TRP A 352 -13.92 8.50 18.77
CA TRP A 352 -13.05 7.36 18.53
C TRP A 352 -12.31 7.50 17.20
N THR A 353 -11.27 6.69 17.02
CA THR A 353 -10.57 6.57 15.73
C THR A 353 -11.13 5.38 14.95
N ALA A 354 -11.25 5.49 13.61
CA ALA A 354 -11.71 4.41 12.75
C ALA A 354 -11.11 4.48 11.34
N GLY A 355 -10.70 3.32 10.82
CA GLY A 355 -10.24 3.12 9.45
C GLY A 355 -11.37 2.67 8.53
N ASN A 356 -11.11 2.66 7.21
CA ASN A 356 -12.14 2.32 6.21
C ASN A 356 -12.15 0.82 5.90
N THR A 357 -13.35 0.29 5.63
CA THR A 357 -13.54 -1.07 5.11
C THR A 357 -14.14 -1.03 3.71
N VAL A 358 -13.87 -2.07 2.91
CA VAL A 358 -14.45 -2.28 1.58
C VAL A 358 -15.72 -3.14 1.63
N ASP A 359 -16.44 -3.24 0.51
CA ASP A 359 -17.57 -4.16 0.36
C ASP A 359 -17.09 -5.62 0.55
N ASN A 360 -17.87 -6.44 1.26
CA ASN A 360 -17.54 -7.85 1.54
C ASN A 360 -16.11 -8.05 2.05
N VAL A 361 -15.69 -7.23 3.02
CA VAL A 361 -14.29 -7.07 3.45
C VAL A 361 -13.55 -8.37 3.82
N TYR A 362 -14.24 -9.41 4.28
CA TYR A 362 -13.59 -10.69 4.59
C TYR A 362 -13.29 -11.56 3.37
N ASP A 363 -13.98 -11.31 2.25
CA ASP A 363 -13.82 -12.03 0.98
C ASP A 363 -12.87 -11.31 0.02
N ASP A 364 -12.44 -10.08 0.35
CA ASP A 364 -11.53 -9.28 -0.47
C ASP A 364 -10.05 -9.66 -0.20
N PRO A 365 -9.33 -10.24 -1.17
CA PRO A 365 -7.94 -10.63 -1.00
C PRO A 365 -6.94 -9.46 -1.00
N ASP A 366 -7.35 -8.27 -1.44
CA ASP A 366 -6.52 -7.07 -1.52
C ASP A 366 -6.72 -6.14 -0.30
N TYR A 367 -7.76 -6.35 0.51
CA TYR A 367 -7.95 -5.60 1.74
C TYR A 367 -6.92 -5.95 2.82
N PHE A 368 -6.22 -4.94 3.34
CA PHE A 368 -5.23 -5.08 4.40
C PHE A 368 -5.73 -4.50 5.73
N TRP A 369 -5.99 -5.38 6.70
CA TRP A 369 -6.44 -5.01 8.04
C TRP A 369 -5.40 -4.25 8.88
N GLY A 370 -4.14 -4.21 8.45
CA GLY A 370 -3.08 -3.46 9.12
C GLY A 370 -2.87 -2.06 8.56
N ASP A 371 -3.83 -1.48 7.85
CA ASP A 371 -3.76 -0.10 7.39
C ASP A 371 -3.84 0.86 8.59
N PHE A 372 -2.86 1.77 8.71
CA PHE A 372 -2.78 2.78 9.77
C PHE A 372 -3.50 4.09 9.41
N SER A 373 -4.08 4.14 8.21
CA SER A 373 -4.99 5.18 7.76
C SER A 373 -6.28 5.16 8.59
N ASN A 374 -6.48 6.17 9.41
CA ASN A 374 -7.66 6.32 10.25
C ASN A 374 -8.16 7.76 10.30
N GLY A 375 -9.44 7.93 10.59
CA GLY A 375 -10.06 9.24 10.88
C GLY A 375 -10.64 9.26 12.29
N ILE A 376 -11.01 10.44 12.77
CA ILE A 376 -11.68 10.63 14.06
C ILE A 376 -13.17 10.82 13.82
N TRP A 377 -13.98 10.11 14.59
CA TRP A 377 -15.42 10.07 14.48
C TRP A 377 -16.06 10.45 15.81
N HIS A 378 -17.26 11.01 15.74
CA HIS A 378 -18.05 11.44 16.88
C HIS A 378 -19.47 10.90 16.77
N TRP A 379 -20.06 10.58 17.92
CA TRP A 379 -21.47 10.26 18.07
C TRP A 379 -22.04 10.95 19.30
N THR A 380 -23.32 11.34 19.23
CA THR A 380 -24.05 11.87 20.38
C THR A 380 -25.45 11.27 20.53
N ASP A 381 -25.91 11.10 21.78
CA ASP A 381 -27.30 10.68 22.08
C ASP A 381 -28.32 11.78 21.77
N ARG A 382 -27.87 13.02 21.54
CA ARG A 382 -28.73 14.15 21.18
C ARG A 382 -29.35 14.00 19.79
N THR A 383 -28.54 13.63 18.79
CA THR A 383 -28.97 13.49 17.40
C THR A 383 -29.03 12.02 16.97
N GLY A 384 -28.29 11.15 17.65
CA GLY A 384 -28.09 9.75 17.28
C GLY A 384 -27.23 9.56 16.02
N GLN A 385 -26.66 10.63 15.46
CA GLN A 385 -25.87 10.58 14.23
C GLN A 385 -24.38 10.40 14.51
N ILE A 386 -23.70 9.68 13.63
CA ILE A 386 -22.25 9.63 13.57
C ILE A 386 -21.79 10.74 12.62
N SER A 387 -20.89 11.59 13.08
CA SER A 387 -20.22 12.62 12.29
C SER A 387 -18.72 12.36 12.24
N LYS A 388 -18.07 12.77 11.15
CA LYS A 388 -16.61 12.76 11.07
C LYS A 388 -16.08 14.05 11.69
N VAL A 389 -15.11 13.93 12.59
CA VAL A 389 -14.41 15.05 13.24
C VAL A 389 -13.20 15.44 12.40
N TYR A 390 -12.41 14.44 11.99
CA TYR A 390 -11.17 14.63 11.27
C TYR A 390 -10.86 13.39 10.41
N ASP A 391 -10.04 13.53 9.37
CA ASP A 391 -9.79 12.51 8.38
C ASP A 391 -8.30 12.45 7.99
N ALA A 392 -7.61 11.42 8.48
CA ALA A 392 -6.23 11.08 8.13
C ALA A 392 -6.15 9.71 7.43
N ASN A 393 -7.14 9.39 6.58
CA ASN A 393 -7.10 8.15 5.82
C ASN A 393 -6.23 8.31 4.56
N TRP A 394 -4.93 8.11 4.69
CA TRP A 394 -3.95 8.34 3.60
C TRP A 394 -3.73 7.19 2.65
N GLY A 395 -4.36 6.05 2.90
CA GLY A 395 -4.27 4.88 2.04
C GLY A 395 -2.97 4.12 2.20
N LEU A 396 -2.99 2.88 1.71
CA LEU A 396 -1.91 1.90 1.89
C LEU A 396 -0.57 2.33 1.30
N GLU A 397 -0.57 3.10 0.22
CA GLU A 397 0.66 3.59 -0.42
C GLU A 397 1.45 4.50 0.54
N PHE A 398 0.74 5.28 1.37
CA PHE A 398 1.37 6.16 2.35
C PHE A 398 2.06 5.39 3.48
N ASN A 399 1.51 4.22 3.84
CA ASN A 399 2.13 3.32 4.84
C ASN A 399 3.50 2.79 4.38
N THR A 400 3.93 3.03 3.14
CA THR A 400 5.25 2.64 2.60
C THR A 400 6.27 3.78 2.49
N GLN A 401 5.89 5.00 2.90
CA GLN A 401 6.76 6.19 2.83
C GLN A 401 7.80 6.32 3.95
N VAL A 402 8.86 7.10 3.69
CA VAL A 402 10.13 7.14 4.45
C VAL A 402 9.96 7.36 5.95
N CYS A 403 9.00 8.18 6.37
CA CYS A 403 8.82 8.54 7.79
C CYS A 403 7.90 7.66 8.63
N GLY A 404 7.25 6.64 8.04
CA GLY A 404 6.39 5.74 8.79
C GLY A 404 5.09 6.40 9.28
N PHE A 405 4.67 6.04 10.48
CA PHE A 405 3.46 6.52 11.17
C PHE A 405 3.76 6.56 12.68
N GLY A 406 2.77 6.92 13.51
CA GLY A 406 2.87 6.72 14.96
C GLY A 406 2.93 5.24 15.33
N ASP A 407 2.67 4.90 16.60
CA ASP A 407 2.59 3.49 17.00
C ASP A 407 1.45 2.74 16.28
N PRO A 408 1.58 1.42 16.04
CA PRO A 408 0.51 0.55 15.54
C PRO A 408 -0.84 0.62 16.25
N GLY A 409 -0.88 1.00 17.51
CA GLY A 409 -2.04 1.24 18.36
C GLY A 409 -2.62 2.66 18.26
N VAL A 410 -1.97 3.56 17.54
CA VAL A 410 -2.42 4.95 17.35
C VAL A 410 -2.65 5.26 15.86
N GLY A 411 -1.78 4.79 14.96
CA GLY A 411 -1.86 5.04 13.52
C GLY A 411 -1.39 6.45 13.15
N TYR A 412 -2.01 7.07 12.14
CA TYR A 412 -1.72 8.47 11.79
C TYR A 412 -2.40 9.47 12.73
N VAL A 413 -3.56 9.11 13.31
CA VAL A 413 -4.22 9.91 14.34
C VAL A 413 -4.66 9.08 15.52
N GLY A 414 -4.46 9.58 16.74
CA GLY A 414 -5.07 9.02 17.94
C GLY A 414 -4.68 9.79 19.20
N GLN A 415 -4.73 9.14 20.36
CA GLN A 415 -4.63 9.82 21.66
C GLN A 415 -5.66 10.96 21.76
N VAL A 416 -6.90 10.64 21.38
CA VAL A 416 -7.98 11.63 21.25
C VAL A 416 -8.50 12.01 22.63
N SER A 417 -8.87 13.27 22.82
CA SER A 417 -9.52 13.78 24.02
C SER A 417 -10.61 14.77 23.66
N ILE A 418 -11.77 14.68 24.34
CA ILE A 418 -12.92 15.57 24.11
C ILE A 418 -13.22 16.42 25.34
N GLY A 419 -13.56 17.69 25.10
CA GLY A 419 -14.01 18.64 26.11
C GLY A 419 -15.10 19.58 25.55
N GLU A 420 -15.73 20.35 26.41
CA GLU A 420 -16.69 21.37 26.05
C GLU A 420 -16.20 22.75 26.48
N CYS A 421 -16.34 23.77 25.61
CA CYS A 421 -16.19 25.15 26.01
C CYS A 421 -17.09 26.10 25.23
N ASP A 422 -17.67 27.08 25.94
CA ASP A 422 -18.45 28.19 25.36
C ASP A 422 -19.53 27.75 24.34
N GLY A 423 -20.19 26.62 24.60
CA GLY A 423 -21.26 26.07 23.74
C GLY A 423 -20.78 25.22 22.55
N ASN A 424 -19.49 24.92 22.47
CA ASN A 424 -18.89 24.06 21.45
C ASN A 424 -18.11 22.90 22.09
N LEU A 425 -18.06 21.77 21.39
CA LEU A 425 -17.16 20.66 21.69
C LEU A 425 -15.78 20.91 21.07
N TYR A 426 -14.74 20.50 21.77
CA TYR A 426 -13.35 20.56 21.38
C TYR A 426 -12.80 19.14 21.39
N VAL A 427 -12.19 18.73 20.29
CA VAL A 427 -11.44 17.48 20.20
C VAL A 427 -9.98 17.85 19.95
N ILE A 428 -9.09 17.38 20.81
CA ILE A 428 -7.64 17.45 20.59
C ILE A 428 -7.09 16.05 20.43
N PHE A 429 -6.04 15.90 19.64
CA PHE A 429 -5.46 14.61 19.30
C PHE A 429 -4.02 14.78 18.82
N SER A 430 -3.30 13.67 18.77
CA SER A 430 -1.97 13.58 18.18
C SER A 430 -2.09 13.16 16.72
N GLN A 431 -1.49 13.95 15.84
CA GLN A 431 -1.35 13.70 14.41
C GLN A 431 0.12 13.34 14.14
N TYR A 432 0.40 12.18 13.57
CA TYR A 432 1.76 11.78 13.22
C TYR A 432 2.00 11.99 11.74
N LEU A 433 3.13 12.59 11.38
CA LEU A 433 3.53 12.88 10.00
C LEU A 433 2.48 13.71 9.25
N ASP A 434 2.32 15.01 9.51
CA ASP A 434 1.35 15.85 8.79
C ASP A 434 1.71 16.09 7.31
N ALA A 435 1.61 15.03 6.50
CA ALA A 435 2.04 15.01 5.13
C ALA A 435 1.14 15.85 4.21
N LEU A 436 -0.06 16.25 4.65
CA LEU A 436 -1.06 16.92 3.78
C LEU A 436 -1.75 18.14 4.40
N GLY A 437 -1.53 18.43 5.70
CA GLY A 437 -2.04 19.59 6.42
C GLY A 437 -1.12 20.80 6.39
N SER A 438 0.21 20.60 6.23
CA SER A 438 1.12 21.68 5.89
C SER A 438 0.97 22.08 4.42
N ASP A 439 0.89 23.38 4.13
CA ASP A 439 0.81 23.95 2.77
C ASP A 439 2.03 23.59 1.87
N ASP A 440 2.99 22.81 2.37
CA ASP A 440 4.34 22.67 1.85
C ASP A 440 4.61 21.34 1.12
N PHE A 441 3.63 20.44 0.94
CA PHE A 441 3.85 19.18 0.20
C PHE A 441 4.39 19.37 -1.23
N LEU A 442 4.17 20.54 -1.83
CA LEU A 442 4.71 20.89 -3.16
C LEU A 442 6.03 21.70 -3.11
N ALA A 443 6.50 22.09 -1.92
CA ALA A 443 7.63 22.99 -1.74
C ALA A 443 8.80 22.35 -0.95
N ASN A 444 8.53 21.46 0.01
CA ASN A 444 9.51 20.66 0.74
C ASN A 444 8.89 19.29 1.03
N ASP A 445 9.62 18.21 0.78
CA ASP A 445 9.18 16.83 0.97
C ASP A 445 8.78 16.52 2.44
N GLY A 446 7.62 16.99 2.93
CA GLY A 446 7.14 16.86 4.33
C GLY A 446 6.92 15.42 4.84
N ILE A 447 7.42 14.46 4.07
CA ILE A 447 7.65 13.06 4.39
C ILE A 447 9.03 12.91 5.06
N ASP A 448 9.63 13.99 5.57
CA ASP A 448 10.93 13.99 6.27
C ASP A 448 10.83 14.39 7.75
N ASP A 449 9.62 14.58 8.28
CA ASP A 449 9.35 14.90 9.69
C ASP A 449 9.40 13.66 10.60
N CYS A 450 10.58 13.06 10.66
CA CYS A 450 10.83 11.87 11.43
C CYS A 450 12.30 11.74 11.80
N THR A 451 12.55 10.81 12.72
CA THR A 451 13.90 10.32 13.02
C THR A 451 14.36 9.30 11.96
N SER A 452 15.60 9.43 11.49
CA SER A 452 16.35 8.51 10.64
C SER A 452 16.89 7.27 11.35
N VAL A 453 16.85 7.24 12.69
CA VAL A 453 17.24 6.08 13.52
C VAL A 453 16.01 5.42 14.14
N GLY A 454 16.04 4.11 14.41
CA GLY A 454 14.95 3.39 15.11
C GLY A 454 14.02 2.57 14.21
N ASP A 455 12.95 2.04 14.80
CA ASP A 455 11.92 1.27 14.10
C ASP A 455 10.93 2.21 13.41
N ARG A 456 10.69 1.97 12.13
CA ARG A 456 9.84 2.80 11.26
C ARG A 456 8.40 2.94 11.77
N GLY A 457 7.90 1.97 12.54
CA GLY A 457 6.59 2.07 13.19
C GLY A 457 6.52 3.10 14.34
N PHE A 458 7.58 3.87 14.58
CA PHE A 458 7.71 4.78 15.72
C PHE A 458 8.51 6.04 15.40
N SER A 459 8.90 6.22 14.14
CA SER A 459 9.86 7.25 13.76
C SER A 459 9.22 8.61 13.47
N ALA A 460 7.92 8.63 13.16
CA ALA A 460 7.22 9.85 12.78
C ALA A 460 7.09 10.82 13.96
N ASN A 461 7.38 12.10 13.71
CA ASN A 461 7.07 13.17 14.65
C ASN A 461 5.55 13.34 14.74
N GLY A 462 5.08 13.67 15.94
CA GLY A 462 3.68 13.95 16.22
C GLY A 462 3.45 15.44 16.46
N GLU A 463 2.29 15.95 16.12
CA GLU A 463 1.82 17.28 16.48
C GLU A 463 0.47 17.22 17.18
N ILE A 464 0.18 18.23 18.02
CA ILE A 464 -1.14 18.32 18.66
C ILE A 464 -2.07 19.16 17.79
N GLU A 465 -3.18 18.56 17.39
CA GLU A 465 -4.21 19.19 16.57
C GLU A 465 -5.47 19.47 17.39
N MET A 466 -6.25 20.46 16.96
CA MET A 466 -7.53 20.82 17.57
C MET A 466 -8.62 21.01 16.53
N VAL A 467 -9.79 20.41 16.78
CA VAL A 467 -11.01 20.56 15.99
C VAL A 467 -12.17 21.00 16.91
N VAL A 468 -13.01 21.90 16.42
CA VAL A 468 -14.11 22.52 17.17
C VAL A 468 -15.43 22.31 16.45
N SER A 469 -16.43 21.82 17.19
CA SER A 469 -17.77 21.61 16.65
C SER A 469 -18.49 22.93 16.44
N SER A 470 -19.47 22.97 15.53
CA SER A 470 -20.30 24.16 15.36
C SER A 470 -21.26 24.46 16.51
N THR A 471 -21.62 23.44 17.29
CA THR A 471 -22.53 23.48 18.44
C THR A 471 -22.32 22.21 19.28
N LEU A 472 -22.88 22.17 20.50
CA LEU A 472 -22.91 20.95 21.33
C LEU A 472 -23.52 19.72 20.65
N ASP A 473 -24.29 19.85 19.56
CA ASP A 473 -24.79 18.69 18.83
C ASP A 473 -23.66 17.87 18.18
N GLY A 474 -22.47 18.44 17.99
CA GLY A 474 -21.30 17.76 17.40
C GLY A 474 -21.57 17.18 16.01
N SER A 475 -22.55 17.71 15.28
CA SER A 475 -22.91 17.20 13.95
C SER A 475 -22.02 17.74 12.83
N LEU A 476 -21.34 18.86 13.08
CA LEU A 476 -20.46 19.57 12.15
C LEU A 476 -19.21 20.03 12.90
N TRP A 477 -18.05 19.91 12.26
CA TRP A 477 -16.74 20.18 12.83
C TRP A 477 -15.92 21.03 11.86
N ASP A 478 -15.10 21.94 12.38
CA ASP A 478 -14.21 22.73 11.55
C ASP A 478 -12.94 21.97 11.13
N ALA A 479 -12.13 22.65 10.35
CA ALA A 479 -10.79 22.20 9.99
C ALA A 479 -9.90 22.07 11.24
N ALA A 480 -9.06 21.03 11.29
CA ALA A 480 -8.05 20.90 12.33
C ALA A 480 -7.06 22.07 12.30
N ARG A 481 -6.60 22.45 13.50
CA ARG A 481 -5.65 23.52 13.73
C ARG A 481 -4.48 23.01 14.56
N ASN A 482 -3.29 23.09 13.98
CA ASN A 482 -2.06 22.68 14.64
C ASN A 482 -1.73 23.61 15.82
N ILE A 483 -1.84 23.09 17.04
CA ILE A 483 -1.52 23.78 18.29
C ILE A 483 -0.02 23.98 18.41
N THR A 484 0.79 22.96 18.11
CA THR A 484 2.22 22.92 18.44
C THR A 484 3.12 23.58 17.38
N LYS A 485 2.85 23.33 16.09
CA LYS A 485 3.53 23.91 14.92
C LYS A 485 5.04 23.62 14.89
N THR A 486 5.38 22.36 15.03
CA THR A 486 6.69 21.82 15.47
C THR A 486 7.32 20.89 14.45
N PHE A 487 7.02 21.09 13.16
CA PHE A 487 7.66 20.40 12.07
C PHE A 487 9.20 20.50 12.16
N THR A 488 9.86 19.34 12.27
CA THR A 488 11.31 19.19 12.45
C THR A 488 11.93 18.15 11.49
N ALA A 489 11.92 18.49 10.20
CA ALA A 489 12.57 17.74 9.12
C ALA A 489 13.97 17.19 9.46
N GLY A 490 14.14 15.87 9.43
CA GLY A 490 15.42 15.16 9.54
C GLY A 490 16.19 15.43 10.83
N CYS A 491 15.47 15.67 11.93
CA CYS A 491 15.94 16.15 13.22
C CYS A 491 17.11 15.38 13.84
N ASP A 492 17.33 14.11 13.51
CA ASP A 492 18.35 13.24 14.08
C ASP A 492 19.51 12.86 13.12
N SER A 493 19.40 13.23 11.84
CA SER A 493 20.23 12.63 10.77
C SER A 493 21.63 13.27 10.66
N LEU A 494 22.61 12.46 10.22
CA LEU A 494 23.96 12.88 9.82
C LEU A 494 23.97 13.85 8.60
N LEU A 495 22.82 14.02 7.91
CA LEU A 495 22.65 14.85 6.70
C LEU A 495 21.71 16.05 6.90
N GLY A 496 21.03 16.17 8.05
CA GLY A 496 20.29 17.36 8.51
C GLY A 496 21.16 18.33 9.31
N THR A 497 20.53 19.27 10.03
CA THR A 497 21.25 20.20 10.93
C THR A 497 21.77 19.54 12.22
N GLY A 498 21.28 18.33 12.55
CA GLY A 498 21.50 17.64 13.82
C GLY A 498 20.82 18.37 14.98
N GLY A 499 19.80 17.78 15.61
CA GLY A 499 18.98 18.46 16.62
C GLY A 499 18.08 17.52 17.45
N GLN A 500 17.18 18.11 18.22
CA GLN A 500 16.08 17.42 18.91
C GLN A 500 14.92 17.28 17.91
N CYS A 501 14.21 16.16 17.97
CA CYS A 501 12.97 15.96 17.22
C CYS A 501 11.83 16.47 18.08
N GLU A 502 11.05 17.47 17.64
CA GLU A 502 9.95 17.99 18.43
C GLU A 502 8.69 17.18 18.08
N ALA A 503 8.50 16.05 18.76
CA ALA A 503 7.38 15.15 18.58
C ALA A 503 6.41 15.30 19.77
N GLU A 504 5.22 15.86 19.57
CA GLU A 504 4.24 15.97 20.63
C GLU A 504 3.17 14.88 20.60
N HIS A 505 2.90 14.32 21.78
CA HIS A 505 1.93 13.25 21.94
C HIS A 505 1.26 13.26 23.32
N GLU A 506 0.32 12.33 23.53
CA GLU A 506 -0.46 12.14 24.75
C GLU A 506 -1.27 13.39 25.16
N ALA A 507 -1.94 14.02 24.20
CA ALA A 507 -2.78 15.17 24.44
C ALA A 507 -4.00 14.85 25.32
N SER A 508 -4.29 15.72 26.29
CA SER A 508 -5.48 15.64 27.12
C SER A 508 -6.08 17.02 27.37
N ILE A 509 -7.40 17.12 27.25
CA ILE A 509 -8.15 18.36 27.48
C ILE A 509 -9.02 18.23 28.73
N ALA A 510 -9.19 19.33 29.44
CA ALA A 510 -10.16 19.42 30.52
C ALA A 510 -11.58 19.18 29.97
N ARG A 511 -12.42 18.48 30.74
CA ARG A 511 -13.81 18.16 30.33
C ARG A 511 -14.63 19.41 30.04
N TYR A 512 -14.45 20.47 30.82
CA TYR A 512 -15.18 21.73 30.67
C TYR A 512 -14.23 22.93 30.75
N GLY A 513 -14.49 23.92 29.91
CA GLY A 513 -13.85 25.22 29.96
C GLY A 513 -14.25 26.03 31.21
N THR A 514 -13.40 26.98 31.57
CA THR A 514 -13.56 27.84 32.75
C THR A 514 -13.74 29.30 32.32
N ASP A 515 -14.68 30.01 32.96
CA ASP A 515 -14.83 31.46 32.84
C ASP A 515 -13.65 32.16 33.53
N VAL A 516 -12.85 32.88 32.77
CA VAL A 516 -11.67 33.62 33.20
C VAL A 516 -11.91 35.12 33.42
N SER A 517 -13.17 35.57 33.49
CA SER A 517 -13.52 36.99 33.77
C SER A 517 -13.22 37.46 35.20
N GLY A 518 -12.85 36.54 36.09
CA GLY A 518 -12.45 36.82 37.47
C GLY A 518 -11.13 37.58 37.58
N ALA A 519 -10.79 38.02 38.80
CA ALA A 519 -9.49 38.62 39.10
C ALA A 519 -8.41 37.53 39.20
N PHE A 520 -8.02 37.00 38.05
CA PHE A 520 -7.04 35.94 37.91
C PHE A 520 -5.68 36.48 37.46
N THR A 521 -4.62 35.95 38.04
CA THR A 521 -3.25 36.12 37.56
C THR A 521 -2.80 34.79 37.00
N TRP A 522 -2.21 34.81 35.80
CA TRP A 522 -1.73 33.62 35.12
C TRP A 522 -0.20 33.68 34.92
N PRO A 523 0.50 32.55 34.71
CA PRO A 523 1.96 32.52 34.55
C PRO A 523 2.47 33.28 33.32
N GLY A 524 1.67 33.37 32.25
CA GLY A 524 1.85 34.25 31.09
C GLY A 524 2.18 33.55 29.77
N THR A 525 2.76 32.34 29.77
CA THR A 525 3.12 31.61 28.53
C THR A 525 2.15 30.48 28.18
N GLU A 526 1.16 30.23 29.02
CA GLU A 526 0.17 29.17 28.83
C GLU A 526 -0.95 29.56 27.85
N TYR A 527 -1.28 30.85 27.73
CA TYR A 527 -2.43 31.29 26.93
C TYR A 527 -2.16 31.19 25.43
N LEU A 528 -3.07 30.51 24.72
CA LEU A 528 -3.03 30.38 23.27
C LEU A 528 -4.40 30.70 22.68
N ASP A 529 -4.42 31.60 21.69
CA ASP A 529 -5.61 31.94 20.91
C ASP A 529 -5.47 31.36 19.50
N MET A 530 -6.32 30.37 19.20
CA MET A 530 -6.33 29.62 17.94
C MET A 530 -7.29 30.22 16.90
N THR A 531 -7.63 31.51 17.05
CA THR A 531 -8.41 32.25 16.04
C THR A 531 -7.60 32.35 14.75
N PRO A 532 -8.20 32.08 13.57
CA PRO A 532 -7.50 32.14 12.29
C PRO A 532 -6.78 33.48 12.05
N PRO A 533 -5.58 33.47 11.43
CA PRO A 533 -4.90 34.69 11.03
C PRO A 533 -5.78 35.54 10.10
N GLY A 534 -6.08 36.78 10.53
CA GLY A 534 -6.91 37.72 9.76
C GLY A 534 -8.28 37.99 10.39
N ASP A 535 -8.73 37.11 11.29
CA ASP A 535 -9.95 37.31 12.07
C ASP A 535 -9.68 38.08 13.38
N PRO A 536 -10.68 38.78 13.94
CA PRO A 536 -10.55 39.41 15.25
C PRO A 536 -10.30 38.36 16.34
N PRO A 537 -9.30 38.53 17.23
CA PRO A 537 -9.04 37.61 18.33
C PRO A 537 -10.28 37.30 19.17
N TYR A 538 -10.29 36.13 19.81
CA TYR A 538 -11.42 35.71 20.62
C TYR A 538 -11.73 36.74 21.71
N ALA A 539 -12.98 37.21 21.71
CA ALA A 539 -13.45 38.29 22.58
C ALA A 539 -14.21 37.78 23.82
N GLY A 540 -14.43 36.47 23.92
CA GLY A 540 -15.10 35.86 25.06
C GLY A 540 -14.19 35.72 26.28
N ASN A 541 -14.78 35.24 27.38
CA ASN A 541 -14.09 35.10 28.65
C ASN A 541 -13.87 33.64 29.04
N PHE A 542 -14.00 32.68 28.11
CA PHE A 542 -13.80 31.28 28.42
C PHE A 542 -12.46 30.77 27.88
N SER A 543 -11.83 29.88 28.64
CA SER A 543 -10.69 29.11 28.17
C SER A 543 -10.73 27.69 28.69
N ILE A 544 -10.20 26.76 27.91
CA ILE A 544 -10.11 25.34 28.23
C ILE A 544 -8.64 24.94 28.37
N ASN A 545 -8.33 24.13 29.37
CA ASN A 545 -6.95 23.73 29.64
C ASN A 545 -6.64 22.43 28.91
N ALA A 546 -5.47 22.35 28.29
CA ALA A 546 -4.95 21.12 27.70
C ALA A 546 -3.50 20.89 28.13
N VAL A 547 -3.10 19.62 28.17
CA VAL A 547 -1.73 19.18 28.44
C VAL A 547 -1.28 18.19 27.39
N PHE A 548 0.01 18.18 27.08
CA PHE A 548 0.63 17.22 26.16
C PHE A 548 2.10 17.02 26.54
N LEU A 549 2.71 15.93 26.06
CA LEU A 549 4.14 15.70 26.15
C LEU A 549 4.84 16.34 24.96
N GLU A 550 5.86 17.14 25.22
CA GLU A 550 6.87 17.51 24.23
C GLU A 550 7.99 16.47 24.30
N ASP A 551 7.93 15.49 23.41
CA ASP A 551 8.94 14.46 23.31
C ASP A 551 10.04 14.90 22.33
N HIS A 552 11.29 14.82 22.79
CA HIS A 552 12.45 15.29 22.05
C HIS A 552 13.06 14.22 21.12
N MET A 553 12.52 13.01 21.13
CA MET A 553 12.91 11.89 20.27
C MET A 553 11.70 10.95 20.06
N PRO A 554 11.10 10.88 18.87
CA PRO A 554 9.96 10.00 18.64
C PRO A 554 10.34 8.52 18.90
N GLY A 555 9.46 7.83 19.61
CA GLY A 555 9.50 6.39 19.83
C GLY A 555 9.25 5.98 21.27
N PRO A 556 8.97 4.69 21.54
CA PRO A 556 8.76 4.21 22.90
C PRO A 556 10.11 3.92 23.58
N GLY A 557 10.98 4.93 23.68
CA GLY A 557 12.36 4.81 24.18
C GLY A 557 12.44 4.19 25.59
N PHE A 558 11.37 4.33 26.39
CA PHE A 558 11.26 3.70 27.71
C PHE A 558 11.28 2.16 27.67
N ARG A 559 10.75 1.53 26.61
CA ARG A 559 10.62 0.06 26.52
C ARG A 559 11.94 -0.62 26.21
N ASP A 560 12.62 -0.11 25.19
CA ASP A 560 13.93 -0.60 24.80
C ASP A 560 14.75 0.53 24.19
N THR A 561 15.59 1.13 25.04
CA THR A 561 16.53 2.20 24.66
C THR A 561 17.54 1.79 23.59
N THR A 562 17.70 0.49 23.31
CA THR A 562 18.61 -0.03 22.29
C THR A 562 17.93 -0.25 20.94
N GLN A 563 16.60 -0.41 20.93
CA GLN A 563 15.78 -0.62 19.73
C GLN A 563 15.08 0.66 19.25
N TYR A 564 14.59 1.49 20.18
CA TYR A 564 13.69 2.63 19.88
C TYR A 564 14.33 3.99 20.16
N ASN A 565 15.66 4.07 20.07
CA ASN A 565 16.50 5.23 20.39
C ASN A 565 16.38 5.72 21.85
N GLY A 566 17.32 6.58 22.23
CA GLY A 566 17.57 6.91 23.62
C GLY A 566 16.47 7.75 24.26
N LEU A 567 16.13 7.41 25.51
CA LEU A 567 15.27 8.21 26.39
C LEU A 567 15.73 9.67 26.50
N THR A 568 14.86 10.60 26.11
CA THR A 568 15.00 12.02 26.39
C THR A 568 14.24 12.45 27.63
N LEU A 569 14.65 13.60 28.17
CA LEU A 569 13.94 14.24 29.27
C LEU A 569 12.91 15.19 28.65
N ASN A 570 11.64 14.79 28.70
CA ASN A 570 10.59 15.37 27.89
C ASN A 570 9.68 16.30 28.73
N PRO A 571 9.51 17.59 28.36
CA PRO A 571 8.63 18.52 29.07
C PRO A 571 7.14 18.13 28.98
N LEU A 572 6.43 18.18 30.09
CA LEU A 572 4.96 18.21 30.11
C LEU A 572 4.49 19.66 29.98
N ARG A 573 3.84 19.98 28.86
CA ARG A 573 3.35 21.33 28.56
C ARG A 573 1.90 21.50 28.97
N TRP A 574 1.57 22.69 29.46
CA TRP A 574 0.21 23.16 29.70
C TRP A 574 -0.09 24.34 28.80
N VAL A 575 -1.19 24.24 28.05
CA VAL A 575 -1.79 25.34 27.30
C VAL A 575 -3.19 25.64 27.82
N ARG A 576 -3.53 26.92 27.83
CA ARG A 576 -4.87 27.44 28.12
C ARG A 576 -5.41 28.02 26.83
N LEU A 577 -6.22 27.23 26.14
CA LEU A 577 -6.78 27.52 24.84
C LEU A 577 -7.98 28.47 25.01
N ALA A 578 -7.98 29.58 24.28
CA ALA A 578 -9.18 30.42 24.13
C ALA A 578 -10.32 29.59 23.52
N CYS A 579 -11.55 29.78 23.99
CA CYS A 579 -12.71 29.03 23.48
C CYS A 579 -13.24 29.65 22.19
N VAL A 580 -12.37 29.65 21.19
CA VAL A 580 -12.57 30.17 19.84
C VAL A 580 -13.76 29.51 19.15
N ASP A 581 -14.47 30.28 18.33
CA ASP A 581 -15.52 29.77 17.46
C ASP A 581 -14.94 28.80 16.39
N PRO A 582 -15.77 27.89 15.86
CA PRO A 582 -15.40 27.05 14.73
C PRO A 582 -15.08 27.88 13.48
N VAL A 583 -14.05 27.49 12.72
CA VAL A 583 -13.77 28.07 11.40
C VAL A 583 -14.85 27.62 10.42
N THR A 584 -15.67 28.55 9.94
CA THR A 584 -16.76 28.22 9.00
C THR A 584 -16.22 28.11 7.57
N ALA A 585 -16.07 26.90 7.04
CA ALA A 585 -15.57 26.65 5.70
C ALA A 585 -16.11 25.34 5.09
N PRO A 586 -16.43 25.31 3.79
CA PRO A 586 -16.74 24.07 3.10
C PRO A 586 -15.43 23.33 2.72
N GLN A 587 -15.52 22.03 2.49
CA GLN A 587 -14.41 21.23 1.97
C GLN A 587 -14.92 20.41 0.77
N ILE A 588 -14.06 20.11 -0.20
CA ILE A 588 -14.45 19.36 -1.40
C ILE A 588 -13.60 18.10 -1.57
N ARG A 589 -14.27 17.01 -1.96
CA ARG A 589 -13.66 15.75 -2.36
C ARG A 589 -14.47 15.09 -3.48
N ILE A 590 -13.82 14.31 -4.35
CA ILE A 590 -14.50 13.49 -5.38
C ILE A 590 -14.07 12.01 -5.35
N LEU A 591 -14.96 11.11 -5.77
CA LEU A 591 -14.72 9.67 -5.97
C LEU A 591 -15.65 9.06 -7.05
N PRO A 592 -15.14 8.27 -8.02
CA PRO A 592 -13.73 8.14 -8.37
C PRO A 592 -13.16 9.49 -8.85
N ASP A 593 -11.85 9.63 -8.82
CA ASP A 593 -11.10 10.82 -9.25
C ASP A 593 -10.31 10.57 -10.55
N ASN A 594 -10.44 9.39 -11.15
CA ASN A 594 -9.80 9.07 -12.41
C ASN A 594 -10.57 8.04 -13.23
N ALA A 595 -10.23 7.98 -14.52
CA ALA A 595 -10.58 6.91 -15.44
C ALA A 595 -9.48 6.73 -16.49
N GLY A 596 -9.34 5.53 -17.02
CA GLY A 596 -8.26 5.27 -17.95
C GLY A 596 -8.17 3.82 -18.34
N TYR A 597 -7.18 3.49 -19.17
CA TYR A 597 -6.96 2.11 -19.58
C TYR A 597 -7.03 1.14 -18.39
N PRO A 598 -7.77 0.01 -18.47
CA PRO A 598 -8.38 -0.58 -19.66
C PRO A 598 -9.80 -0.10 -19.99
N ASP A 599 -10.27 0.99 -19.37
CA ASP A 599 -11.61 1.55 -19.63
C ASP A 599 -11.75 1.98 -21.09
N HIS A 600 -12.90 1.68 -21.68
CA HIS A 600 -13.15 1.94 -23.09
C HIS A 600 -14.60 2.25 -23.42
N VAL A 601 -14.81 2.82 -24.61
CA VAL A 601 -16.12 2.96 -25.26
C VAL A 601 -15.98 2.78 -26.77
N ASP A 602 -17.01 2.24 -27.41
CA ASP A 602 -17.05 2.12 -28.87
C ASP A 602 -17.16 3.48 -29.57
N HIS A 603 -16.70 3.53 -30.83
CA HIS A 603 -16.87 4.70 -31.70
C HIS A 603 -18.33 5.12 -31.84
N GLY A 604 -18.58 6.43 -31.74
CA GLY A 604 -19.94 6.97 -31.86
C GLY A 604 -20.82 6.77 -30.62
N PHE A 605 -20.30 6.18 -29.55
CA PHE A 605 -20.98 6.03 -28.26
C PHE A 605 -20.26 6.83 -27.17
N ASP A 606 -21.04 7.38 -26.25
CA ASP A 606 -20.54 7.98 -25.02
C ASP A 606 -20.59 6.97 -23.86
N THR A 607 -19.77 7.21 -22.85
CA THR A 607 -19.91 6.58 -21.55
C THR A 607 -19.99 7.64 -20.47
N THR A 608 -20.60 7.31 -19.34
CA THR A 608 -20.70 8.22 -18.20
C THR A 608 -20.21 7.54 -16.94
N ILE A 609 -19.20 8.14 -16.32
CA ILE A 609 -18.67 7.71 -15.03
C ILE A 609 -19.36 8.54 -13.95
N THR A 610 -20.01 7.87 -13.01
CA THR A 610 -20.67 8.56 -11.89
C THR A 610 -19.63 8.91 -10.83
N VAL A 611 -19.48 10.19 -10.56
CA VAL A 611 -18.57 10.75 -9.55
C VAL A 611 -19.39 11.29 -8.37
N THR A 612 -19.00 10.91 -7.17
CA THR A 612 -19.54 11.40 -5.90
C THR A 612 -18.68 12.54 -5.39
N ILE A 613 -19.27 13.73 -5.24
CA ILE A 613 -18.70 14.87 -4.52
C ILE A 613 -19.08 14.73 -3.05
N THR A 614 -18.13 14.89 -2.15
CA THR A 614 -18.34 14.92 -0.69
C THR A 614 -17.91 16.27 -0.12
N ASN A 615 -18.71 16.81 0.81
CA ASN A 615 -18.40 18.02 1.58
C ASN A 615 -18.12 17.69 3.05
N ASP A 616 -16.84 17.54 3.41
CA ASP A 616 -16.43 17.26 4.78
C ASP A 616 -16.33 18.54 5.66
N GLY A 617 -16.66 19.72 5.11
CA GLY A 617 -16.68 20.98 5.85
C GLY A 617 -17.92 21.16 6.72
N ASN A 618 -18.02 22.31 7.40
CA ASN A 618 -19.12 22.65 8.31
C ASN A 618 -20.12 23.68 7.76
N THR A 619 -19.99 24.05 6.49
CA THR A 619 -20.98 24.86 5.76
C THR A 619 -21.19 24.30 4.36
N ALA A 620 -22.23 24.76 3.66
CA ALA A 620 -22.55 24.28 2.32
C ALA A 620 -21.41 24.61 1.34
N LEU A 621 -20.95 23.60 0.61
CA LEU A 621 -20.01 23.71 -0.50
C LEU A 621 -20.75 24.16 -1.74
N ASN A 622 -20.30 25.22 -2.40
CA ASN A 622 -20.83 25.70 -3.66
C ASN A 622 -19.84 25.40 -4.79
N ILE A 623 -20.33 24.76 -5.86
CA ILE A 623 -19.53 24.52 -7.06
C ILE A 623 -19.57 25.80 -7.90
N LEU A 624 -18.43 26.47 -8.01
CA LEU A 624 -18.27 27.75 -8.69
C LEU A 624 -18.04 27.58 -10.20
N GLY A 625 -17.49 26.45 -10.62
CA GLY A 625 -17.25 26.18 -12.02
C GLY A 625 -16.67 24.80 -12.30
N ILE A 626 -16.69 24.45 -13.58
CA ILE A 626 -16.03 23.27 -14.13
C ILE A 626 -15.11 23.74 -15.24
N ILE A 627 -13.87 23.27 -15.22
CA ILE A 627 -12.90 23.48 -16.29
C ILE A 627 -12.64 22.12 -16.93
N ILE A 628 -12.87 22.03 -18.22
CA ILE A 628 -12.60 20.82 -19.00
C ILE A 628 -11.32 21.08 -19.80
N GLU A 629 -10.35 20.18 -19.65
CA GLU A 629 -9.08 20.22 -20.35
C GLU A 629 -8.95 18.91 -21.15
N GLU A 630 -8.85 19.03 -22.46
CA GLU A 630 -8.57 17.91 -23.36
C GLU A 630 -7.11 18.02 -23.77
N ASP A 631 -6.28 17.06 -23.38
CA ASP A 631 -4.85 17.06 -23.73
C ASP A 631 -4.61 16.35 -25.07
N THR A 632 -5.42 15.33 -25.34
CA THR A 632 -5.52 14.66 -26.65
C THR A 632 -6.79 15.06 -27.39
N GLN A 633 -6.78 14.95 -28.72
CA GLN A 633 -7.94 15.27 -29.58
C GLN A 633 -8.49 16.68 -29.29
N THR A 634 -7.58 17.65 -29.11
CA THR A 634 -7.94 19.01 -28.66
C THR A 634 -8.91 19.70 -29.62
N GLY A 635 -9.98 20.27 -29.07
CA GLY A 635 -11.01 20.97 -29.84
C GLY A 635 -12.11 20.06 -30.41
N VAL A 636 -12.06 18.76 -30.14
CA VAL A 636 -13.11 17.80 -30.53
C VAL A 636 -14.29 17.82 -29.55
N GLN A 637 -14.10 18.27 -28.31
CA GLN A 637 -15.16 18.31 -27.28
C GLN A 637 -15.69 16.91 -26.93
N TRP A 638 -14.77 15.94 -26.82
CA TRP A 638 -15.03 14.57 -26.40
C TRP A 638 -15.27 14.44 -24.89
N LEU A 639 -14.83 15.40 -24.07
CA LEU A 639 -15.00 15.39 -22.61
C LEU A 639 -16.08 16.37 -22.16
N ASP A 640 -16.96 15.94 -21.26
CA ASP A 640 -17.95 16.82 -20.62
C ASP A 640 -18.37 16.34 -19.23
N THR A 641 -19.27 17.08 -18.61
CA THR A 641 -19.93 16.71 -17.35
C THR A 641 -21.45 16.71 -17.50
N ALA A 642 -22.14 15.96 -16.64
CA ALA A 642 -23.59 15.90 -16.59
C ALA A 642 -24.09 16.07 -15.16
N ASN A 643 -25.14 16.87 -14.97
CA ASN A 643 -25.83 17.04 -13.68
C ASN A 643 -24.92 17.50 -12.51
N VAL A 644 -23.96 18.39 -12.77
CA VAL A 644 -23.11 18.97 -11.73
C VAL A 644 -23.98 19.68 -10.69
N PRO A 645 -23.88 19.33 -9.39
CA PRO A 645 -24.66 19.98 -8.35
C PRO A 645 -24.20 21.42 -8.16
N ALA A 646 -25.15 22.34 -7.95
CA ALA A 646 -24.81 23.74 -7.64
C ALA A 646 -24.22 23.87 -6.23
N SER A 647 -24.68 23.03 -5.30
CA SER A 647 -24.16 22.96 -3.94
C SER A 647 -24.29 21.57 -3.34
N VAL A 648 -23.42 21.29 -2.37
CA VAL A 648 -23.41 20.07 -1.57
C VAL A 648 -23.53 20.49 -0.09
N PRO A 649 -24.57 20.04 0.64
CA PRO A 649 -24.73 20.34 2.07
C PRO A 649 -23.54 19.86 2.90
N ALA A 650 -23.41 20.33 4.15
CA ALA A 650 -22.52 19.74 5.14
C ALA A 650 -23.26 18.70 6.00
N GLY A 651 -22.52 17.89 6.77
CA GLY A 651 -23.07 16.94 7.75
C GLY A 651 -23.62 15.65 7.15
N ALA A 652 -24.70 15.09 7.69
CA ALA A 652 -25.20 13.76 7.31
C ALA A 652 -25.66 13.61 5.84
N SER A 653 -25.91 14.72 5.14
CA SER A 653 -26.32 14.75 3.72
C SER A 653 -25.22 15.37 2.85
N ASN A 654 -23.95 15.13 3.18
CA ASN A 654 -22.82 15.81 2.59
C ASN A 654 -22.33 15.26 1.25
N THR A 655 -23.10 14.43 0.58
CA THR A 655 -22.72 13.85 -0.71
C THR A 655 -23.68 14.24 -1.81
N ALA A 656 -23.16 14.47 -3.01
CA ALA A 656 -23.92 14.61 -4.25
C ALA A 656 -23.20 13.87 -5.38
N THR A 657 -23.91 13.49 -6.44
CA THR A 657 -23.31 12.77 -7.58
C THR A 657 -23.47 13.56 -8.87
N PHE A 658 -22.49 13.48 -9.76
CA PHE A 658 -22.55 13.99 -11.13
C PHE A 658 -21.87 13.01 -12.09
N GLY A 659 -22.06 13.20 -13.40
CA GLY A 659 -21.44 12.36 -14.42
C GLY A 659 -20.24 13.04 -15.05
N ILE A 660 -19.15 12.29 -15.25
CA ILE A 660 -18.11 12.61 -16.23
C ILE A 660 -18.47 11.87 -17.52
N VAL A 661 -18.73 12.62 -18.59
CA VAL A 661 -19.11 12.08 -19.89
C VAL A 661 -17.87 12.01 -20.77
N ILE A 662 -17.50 10.80 -21.16
CA ILE A 662 -16.34 10.53 -22.02
C ILE A 662 -16.86 10.12 -23.41
N ASN A 663 -16.18 10.61 -24.45
CA ASN A 663 -16.62 10.55 -25.83
C ASN A 663 -18.02 11.14 -26.06
N LYS A 664 -18.29 12.30 -25.46
CA LYS A 664 -19.59 12.99 -25.46
C LYS A 664 -20.27 12.97 -26.84
N ASN A 665 -21.52 12.49 -26.88
CA ASN A 665 -22.33 12.34 -28.11
C ASN A 665 -21.65 11.51 -29.22
N GLY A 666 -20.66 10.67 -28.88
CA GLY A 666 -19.83 9.97 -29.85
C GLY A 666 -18.97 10.92 -30.69
N ALA A 667 -18.41 11.97 -30.09
CA ALA A 667 -17.59 12.97 -30.80
C ALA A 667 -16.43 12.32 -31.59
N ILE A 668 -15.82 11.31 -31.01
CA ILE A 668 -14.90 10.38 -31.66
C ILE A 668 -15.74 9.25 -32.27
N ASN A 669 -15.87 9.31 -33.60
CA ASN A 669 -16.60 8.35 -34.40
C ASN A 669 -15.88 8.12 -35.73
N ASN A 670 -14.70 7.51 -35.62
CA ASN A 670 -13.91 7.07 -36.77
C ASN A 670 -13.80 5.54 -36.68
N PRO A 671 -14.86 4.79 -37.06
CA PRO A 671 -14.81 3.33 -37.01
C PRO A 671 -13.60 2.82 -37.82
N GLY A 672 -12.84 1.89 -37.22
CA GLY A 672 -11.58 1.42 -37.79
C GLY A 672 -10.39 2.34 -37.50
N THR A 673 -10.41 3.04 -36.36
CA THR A 673 -9.21 3.61 -35.72
C THR A 673 -9.22 3.31 -34.22
N LEU A 674 -8.07 3.43 -33.55
CA LEU A 674 -7.98 3.51 -32.09
C LEU A 674 -7.61 4.92 -31.67
N VAL A 675 -8.30 5.44 -30.67
CA VAL A 675 -8.04 6.78 -30.14
C VAL A 675 -7.91 6.68 -28.63
N ALA A 676 -6.71 6.90 -28.11
CA ALA A 676 -6.49 7.10 -26.68
C ALA A 676 -6.85 8.55 -26.30
N LEU A 677 -7.61 8.68 -25.22
CA LEU A 677 -8.05 9.96 -24.68
C LEU A 677 -7.35 10.23 -23.35
N THR A 678 -6.67 11.37 -23.28
CA THR A 678 -6.07 11.94 -22.07
C THR A 678 -6.54 13.38 -21.91
N GLY A 679 -6.92 13.73 -20.69
CA GLY A 679 -7.44 15.04 -20.32
C GLY A 679 -7.90 15.04 -18.87
N ARG A 680 -8.59 16.10 -18.43
CA ARG A 680 -9.11 16.19 -17.07
C ARG A 680 -10.30 17.13 -16.94
N VAL A 681 -11.07 16.91 -15.88
CA VAL A 681 -12.14 17.80 -15.44
C VAL A 681 -11.77 18.39 -14.09
N ARG A 682 -11.58 19.70 -14.02
CA ARG A 682 -11.30 20.42 -12.77
C ARG A 682 -12.59 21.00 -12.21
N ILE A 683 -12.92 20.63 -10.99
CA ILE A 683 -14.09 21.10 -10.26
C ILE A 683 -13.64 22.21 -9.33
N VAL A 684 -14.09 23.44 -9.60
CA VAL A 684 -13.77 24.65 -8.83
C VAL A 684 -14.91 24.93 -7.87
N SER A 685 -14.60 25.18 -6.62
CA SER A 685 -15.56 25.40 -5.53
C SER A 685 -15.20 26.61 -4.68
N ASP A 686 -16.04 26.92 -3.69
CA ASP A 686 -15.76 27.93 -2.67
C ASP A 686 -15.06 27.36 -1.42
N ALA A 687 -14.51 26.14 -1.51
CA ALA A 687 -13.60 25.63 -0.50
C ALA A 687 -12.33 26.52 -0.41
N PRO A 688 -11.65 26.59 0.74
CA PRO A 688 -10.44 27.39 0.88
C PRO A 688 -9.31 26.93 -0.06
N SER A 689 -8.66 27.89 -0.74
CA SER A 689 -7.39 27.69 -1.47
C SER A 689 -6.34 27.00 -0.58
N PRO A 690 -5.38 26.23 -1.12
CA PRO A 690 -5.19 25.86 -2.53
C PRO A 690 -6.08 24.70 -2.99
N LYS A 691 -6.96 24.21 -2.11
CA LYS A 691 -7.79 23.02 -2.33
C LYS A 691 -9.23 23.41 -2.69
N ASP A 692 -9.40 24.61 -3.23
CA ASP A 692 -10.64 25.11 -3.84
C ASP A 692 -10.98 24.36 -5.14
N THR A 693 -9.99 23.68 -5.73
CA THR A 693 -10.10 22.96 -7.00
C THR A 693 -9.64 21.50 -6.87
N VAL A 694 -10.46 20.56 -7.32
CA VAL A 694 -10.12 19.13 -7.42
C VAL A 694 -10.20 18.65 -8.86
N ASN A 695 -9.40 17.65 -9.24
CA ASN A 695 -9.34 17.14 -10.62
C ASN A 695 -9.87 15.72 -10.71
N PHE A 696 -10.64 15.45 -11.75
CA PHE A 696 -10.88 14.11 -12.28
C PHE A 696 -9.96 13.89 -13.49
N GLU A 697 -9.02 12.96 -13.41
CA GLU A 697 -8.00 12.73 -14.44
C GLU A 697 -8.42 11.60 -15.41
N ILE A 698 -8.19 11.80 -16.71
CA ILE A 698 -8.42 10.78 -17.74
C ILE A 698 -7.09 10.42 -18.35
N THR A 699 -6.70 9.15 -18.26
CA THR A 699 -5.39 8.68 -18.72
C THR A 699 -5.54 7.52 -19.69
N ASN A 700 -5.25 7.75 -20.98
CA ASN A 700 -5.27 6.72 -22.02
C ASN A 700 -6.59 5.93 -22.11
N PHE A 701 -7.73 6.59 -21.87
CA PHE A 701 -9.05 5.99 -22.03
C PHE A 701 -9.28 5.64 -23.51
N ILE A 702 -9.69 4.42 -23.83
CA ILE A 702 -9.76 3.97 -25.24
C ILE A 702 -11.13 4.32 -25.86
N VAL A 703 -11.13 5.00 -27.00
CA VAL A 703 -12.26 4.99 -27.93
C VAL A 703 -11.92 4.11 -29.12
N GLY A 704 -12.60 2.97 -29.20
CA GLY A 704 -12.32 1.98 -30.22
C GLY A 704 -12.90 0.62 -29.89
N PRO A 705 -12.93 -0.29 -30.87
CA PRO A 705 -13.59 -1.57 -30.72
C PRO A 705 -12.69 -2.57 -29.98
N VAL A 706 -12.52 -2.38 -28.67
CA VAL A 706 -11.82 -3.36 -27.81
C VAL A 706 -12.59 -4.68 -27.86
N GLN A 707 -11.89 -5.78 -28.10
CA GLN A 707 -12.50 -7.10 -28.25
C GLN A 707 -12.23 -7.97 -27.03
N PRO A 708 -13.17 -8.87 -26.66
CA PRO A 708 -12.90 -9.96 -25.73
C PRO A 708 -11.71 -10.80 -26.17
N VAL A 709 -10.99 -11.39 -25.21
CA VAL A 709 -9.93 -12.36 -25.52
C VAL A 709 -10.58 -13.61 -26.12
N VAL A 710 -10.03 -14.06 -27.25
CA VAL A 710 -10.39 -15.30 -27.92
C VAL A 710 -9.27 -16.29 -27.69
N ASN A 711 -9.58 -17.44 -27.11
CA ASN A 711 -8.63 -18.55 -26.93
C ASN A 711 -8.77 -19.52 -28.10
N ASP A 712 -7.63 -20.04 -28.57
CA ASP A 712 -7.54 -21.03 -29.64
C ASP A 712 -6.37 -21.99 -29.37
N THR A 713 -6.19 -22.99 -30.22
CA THR A 713 -5.09 -23.95 -30.13
C THR A 713 -4.57 -24.27 -31.52
N VAL A 714 -3.26 -24.13 -31.72
CA VAL A 714 -2.57 -24.61 -32.93
C VAL A 714 -1.90 -25.94 -32.64
N SER A 715 -2.02 -26.91 -33.56
CA SER A 715 -1.49 -28.26 -33.36
C SER A 715 -0.63 -28.71 -34.53
N THR A 716 0.53 -29.28 -34.23
CA THR A 716 1.33 -30.06 -35.19
C THR A 716 0.85 -31.51 -35.22
N GLY A 717 1.61 -32.41 -35.86
CA GLY A 717 1.43 -33.85 -35.73
C GLY A 717 1.79 -34.41 -34.34
N MET A 718 2.56 -33.69 -33.51
CA MET A 718 3.11 -34.20 -32.24
C MET A 718 2.83 -33.33 -31.01
N ILE A 719 2.78 -32.01 -31.15
CA ILE A 719 2.63 -31.03 -30.06
C ILE A 719 1.49 -30.05 -30.37
N ALA A 720 0.94 -29.41 -29.34
CA ALA A 720 -0.07 -28.36 -29.48
C ALA A 720 0.26 -27.17 -28.59
N LEU A 721 -0.22 -25.98 -28.96
CA LEU A 721 -0.04 -24.74 -28.22
C LEU A 721 -1.36 -23.97 -28.10
N ALA A 722 -1.79 -23.69 -26.88
CA ALA A 722 -2.84 -22.75 -26.56
C ALA A 722 -2.34 -21.33 -26.86
N VAL A 723 -3.16 -20.56 -27.57
CA VAL A 723 -2.84 -19.19 -28.00
C VAL A 723 -4.06 -18.31 -27.89
N THR A 724 -3.85 -17.01 -27.73
CA THR A 724 -4.95 -16.07 -27.49
C THR A 724 -4.86 -14.82 -28.36
N SER A 725 -6.00 -14.15 -28.56
CA SER A 725 -6.08 -12.93 -29.38
C SER A 725 -5.41 -11.70 -28.78
N ASN A 726 -4.89 -11.79 -27.54
CA ASN A 726 -4.09 -10.75 -26.90
C ASN A 726 -2.59 -11.11 -26.89
N GLY A 727 -2.17 -12.19 -27.56
CA GLY A 727 -0.76 -12.58 -27.71
C GLY A 727 -0.21 -13.42 -26.57
N GLU A 728 -1.04 -13.87 -25.65
CA GLU A 728 -0.65 -14.87 -24.66
C GLU A 728 -0.55 -16.26 -25.33
N MET A 729 0.40 -17.07 -24.86
CA MET A 729 0.61 -18.44 -25.30
C MET A 729 0.88 -19.35 -24.09
N GLY A 730 0.22 -20.50 -24.04
CA GLY A 730 0.31 -21.48 -22.94
C GLY A 730 -0.92 -21.55 -22.04
N ASP A 731 -1.76 -20.51 -22.00
CA ASP A 731 -2.95 -20.39 -21.15
C ASP A 731 -2.67 -20.83 -19.69
N VAL A 732 -1.53 -20.42 -19.12
CA VAL A 732 -1.13 -20.73 -17.73
C VAL A 732 -1.08 -22.24 -17.44
N GLY A 733 -0.58 -23.03 -18.40
CA GLY A 733 -0.47 -24.48 -18.28
C GLY A 733 -1.80 -25.24 -18.36
N VAL A 734 -2.87 -24.62 -18.87
CA VAL A 734 -4.20 -25.24 -18.91
C VAL A 734 -4.46 -25.92 -20.26
N GLY A 735 -4.94 -27.16 -20.21
CA GLY A 735 -5.63 -27.79 -21.34
C GLY A 735 -4.83 -28.77 -22.19
N GLY A 736 -3.58 -29.08 -21.83
CA GLY A 736 -2.76 -30.08 -22.54
C GLY A 736 -2.39 -29.64 -23.96
N ALA A 737 -2.20 -28.33 -24.12
CA ALA A 737 -1.75 -27.69 -25.35
C ALA A 737 -0.59 -26.76 -24.99
N ASN A 738 0.46 -27.33 -24.41
CA ASN A 738 1.55 -26.60 -23.77
C ASN A 738 2.92 -27.03 -24.30
N LEU A 739 2.96 -27.36 -25.60
CA LEU A 739 4.08 -28.00 -26.30
C LEU A 739 4.46 -29.38 -25.74
N ASP A 740 3.50 -30.07 -25.13
CA ASP A 740 3.69 -31.39 -24.54
C ASP A 740 3.43 -32.54 -25.54
N PHE A 741 3.79 -33.74 -25.10
CA PHE A 741 3.71 -34.98 -25.90
C PHE A 741 2.65 -35.95 -25.38
N THR A 742 1.83 -35.52 -24.42
CA THR A 742 0.78 -36.36 -23.82
C THR A 742 -0.42 -36.47 -24.75
N ALA A 743 -0.80 -35.38 -25.40
CA ALA A 743 -1.93 -35.33 -26.34
C ALA A 743 -1.73 -36.22 -27.58
N SER A 744 -0.48 -36.36 -28.05
CA SER A 744 -0.11 -37.27 -29.15
C SER A 744 0.07 -38.73 -28.70
N GLY A 745 0.02 -39.00 -27.39
CA GLY A 745 0.22 -40.32 -26.79
C GLY A 745 1.66 -40.84 -26.87
N GLN A 746 2.61 -39.96 -27.19
CA GLN A 746 4.05 -40.24 -27.20
C GLN A 746 4.58 -40.42 -25.77
N ASP A 747 4.06 -39.63 -24.83
CA ASP A 747 4.48 -39.71 -23.44
C ASP A 747 3.66 -40.73 -22.64
N CYS A 748 4.35 -41.61 -21.91
CA CYS A 748 3.70 -42.50 -20.96
C CYS A 748 3.53 -41.89 -19.56
N ASP A 749 4.12 -40.72 -19.31
CA ASP A 749 3.84 -39.90 -18.14
C ASP A 749 2.72 -38.90 -18.48
N SER A 750 1.52 -39.17 -17.97
CA SER A 750 0.36 -38.28 -18.18
C SER A 750 0.41 -36.99 -17.38
N THR A 751 1.44 -36.77 -16.57
CA THR A 751 1.66 -35.54 -15.79
C THR A 751 2.74 -34.64 -16.38
N ALA A 752 3.35 -35.05 -17.49
CA ALA A 752 4.31 -34.27 -18.26
C ALA A 752 3.60 -33.46 -19.36
N ASP A 753 2.48 -32.82 -19.00
CA ASP A 753 1.53 -32.16 -19.90
C ASP A 753 1.80 -30.65 -20.08
N ILE A 754 2.90 -30.15 -19.54
CA ILE A 754 3.29 -28.73 -19.65
C ILE A 754 4.79 -28.66 -20.00
N TYR A 755 5.14 -27.95 -21.07
CA TYR A 755 6.52 -27.52 -21.36
C TYR A 755 6.61 -26.00 -21.33
N LEU A 756 5.66 -25.32 -21.99
CA LEU A 756 5.45 -23.87 -21.94
C LEU A 756 4.27 -23.61 -21.02
N PHE A 757 4.52 -22.94 -19.89
CA PHE A 757 3.47 -22.61 -18.93
C PHE A 757 2.68 -21.39 -19.39
N ASP A 758 3.37 -20.27 -19.63
CA ASP A 758 2.79 -19.02 -20.11
C ASP A 758 3.87 -18.24 -20.88
N GLY A 759 3.48 -17.39 -21.82
CA GLY A 759 4.38 -16.59 -22.63
C GLY A 759 3.65 -15.47 -23.34
N SER A 760 4.40 -14.43 -23.70
CA SER A 760 3.87 -13.27 -24.39
C SER A 760 4.98 -12.53 -25.15
N PRO A 761 4.65 -11.80 -26.22
CA PRO A 761 5.49 -10.68 -26.64
C PRO A 761 5.79 -9.75 -25.47
N LEU A 762 6.94 -9.10 -25.56
CA LEU A 762 7.43 -8.13 -24.61
C LEU A 762 7.72 -6.82 -25.34
N MET A 763 7.19 -5.74 -24.80
CA MET A 763 7.54 -4.38 -25.20
C MET A 763 7.86 -3.57 -23.95
N ILE A 764 9.00 -2.86 -23.95
CA ILE A 764 9.33 -1.86 -22.95
C ILE A 764 9.72 -0.57 -23.68
N GLN A 765 9.12 0.56 -23.31
CA GLN A 765 9.51 1.88 -23.83
C GLN A 765 10.05 2.76 -22.71
N ALA A 766 11.26 3.29 -22.88
CA ALA A 766 11.81 4.30 -21.99
C ALA A 766 11.35 5.71 -22.41
N VAL A 767 10.44 6.28 -21.62
CA VAL A 767 9.86 7.61 -21.82
C VAL A 767 10.50 8.61 -20.87
N THR A 768 11.23 9.57 -21.40
CA THR A 768 11.77 10.68 -20.60
C THR A 768 10.70 11.75 -20.42
N LEU A 769 10.21 11.91 -19.19
CA LEU A 769 9.20 12.93 -18.86
C LEU A 769 9.86 14.26 -18.49
N ASN A 770 11.02 14.22 -17.81
CA ASN A 770 11.86 15.37 -17.45
C ASN A 770 13.35 15.01 -17.56
N PRO A 771 14.27 15.98 -17.70
CA PRO A 771 15.70 15.70 -17.68
C PRO A 771 16.12 15.00 -16.36
N GLY A 772 16.49 13.73 -16.44
CA GLY A 772 16.86 12.90 -15.28
C GLY A 772 15.77 11.92 -14.81
N ASP A 773 14.56 11.98 -15.37
CA ASP A 773 13.43 11.15 -14.98
C ASP A 773 12.88 10.37 -16.19
N SER A 774 13.05 9.04 -16.16
CA SER A 774 12.65 8.13 -17.24
C SER A 774 11.72 7.04 -16.69
N VAL A 775 10.53 6.95 -17.27
CA VAL A 775 9.52 5.94 -16.97
C VAL A 775 9.63 4.80 -17.99
N LEU A 776 9.42 3.57 -17.56
CA LEU A 776 9.48 2.37 -18.41
C LEU A 776 8.07 1.79 -18.59
N ASN A 777 7.48 2.00 -19.76
CA ASN A 777 6.16 1.49 -20.11
C ASN A 777 6.27 0.04 -20.55
N LEU A 778 5.69 -0.89 -19.78
CA LEU A 778 5.68 -2.33 -20.08
C LEU A 778 4.42 -2.74 -20.84
N GLY A 779 4.60 -3.62 -21.83
CA GLY A 779 3.56 -4.38 -22.52
C GLY A 779 3.88 -5.88 -22.47
N THR A 780 3.06 -6.67 -21.77
CA THR A 780 3.14 -8.15 -21.75
C THR A 780 1.88 -8.76 -21.14
N ASN A 781 1.51 -9.96 -21.57
CA ASN A 781 0.38 -10.74 -21.04
C ASN A 781 0.79 -11.99 -20.25
N LEU A 782 2.06 -12.09 -19.88
CA LEU A 782 2.55 -13.16 -19.01
C LEU A 782 1.77 -13.19 -17.68
N TYR A 783 1.16 -14.32 -17.37
CA TYR A 783 0.31 -14.59 -16.19
C TYR A 783 -1.01 -13.82 -16.15
N VAL A 784 -1.51 -13.37 -17.31
CA VAL A 784 -2.71 -12.53 -17.39
C VAL A 784 -3.87 -13.23 -18.09
N GLY A 785 -4.81 -13.75 -17.30
CA GLY A 785 -6.05 -14.35 -17.80
C GLY A 785 -7.18 -13.36 -18.22
N GLY A 786 -6.92 -12.06 -18.33
CA GLY A 786 -7.97 -11.06 -18.61
C GLY A 786 -7.51 -9.61 -18.84
N PHE A 787 -8.43 -8.65 -18.82
CA PHE A 787 -8.13 -7.24 -19.12
C PHE A 787 -7.69 -6.37 -17.94
N GLY A 788 -7.64 -6.92 -16.72
CA GLY A 788 -7.44 -6.13 -15.50
C GLY A 788 -6.16 -5.28 -15.46
N PRO A 789 -4.96 -5.84 -15.78
CA PRO A 789 -3.73 -5.09 -15.56
C PRO A 789 -3.46 -4.02 -16.62
N SER A 790 -2.82 -2.93 -16.17
CA SER A 790 -2.40 -1.80 -17.00
C SER A 790 -1.31 -2.15 -18.02
N TYR A 791 -0.41 -3.07 -17.68
CA TYR A 791 0.67 -3.49 -18.57
C TYR A 791 0.24 -4.55 -19.62
N ALA A 792 -0.98 -5.06 -19.52
CA ALA A 792 -1.45 -6.14 -20.38
C ALA A 792 -1.99 -5.61 -21.71
N PHE A 793 -1.54 -6.15 -22.84
CA PHE A 793 -2.05 -5.83 -24.17
C PHE A 793 -3.56 -6.07 -24.29
N LYS A 794 -4.28 -5.21 -25.03
CA LYS A 794 -5.73 -5.39 -25.35
C LYS A 794 -5.98 -5.69 -26.82
N PRO A 795 -6.77 -6.74 -27.15
CA PRO A 795 -7.28 -6.99 -28.49
C PRO A 795 -8.19 -5.87 -28.98
N VAL A 796 -8.07 -5.54 -30.25
CA VAL A 796 -8.82 -4.45 -30.90
C VAL A 796 -9.25 -4.86 -32.31
N ALA A 797 -10.48 -4.52 -32.69
CA ALA A 797 -11.02 -4.81 -34.03
C ALA A 797 -10.75 -3.69 -35.03
N ASP A 798 -9.50 -3.25 -35.13
CA ASP A 798 -9.11 -2.16 -36.03
C ASP A 798 -8.84 -2.62 -37.47
N ARG A 799 -8.36 -3.87 -37.63
CA ARG A 799 -7.96 -4.43 -38.93
C ARG A 799 -8.62 -5.78 -39.20
N GLN A 800 -7.95 -6.85 -38.83
CA GLN A 800 -8.41 -8.23 -39.01
C GLN A 800 -8.62 -8.83 -37.63
N LEU A 801 -9.78 -9.45 -37.44
CA LEU A 801 -10.09 -10.16 -36.20
C LEU A 801 -9.24 -11.42 -36.09
N SER A 802 -9.09 -11.93 -34.87
CA SER A 802 -8.47 -13.23 -34.67
C SER A 802 -9.17 -14.31 -35.49
N ASN A 803 -8.39 -15.21 -36.08
CA ASN A 803 -8.94 -16.29 -36.87
C ASN A 803 -8.00 -17.50 -36.97
N HIS A 804 -8.61 -18.67 -36.83
CA HIS A 804 -8.02 -19.96 -37.20
C HIS A 804 -8.09 -20.17 -38.72
N PHE A 805 -7.02 -20.66 -39.34
CA PHE A 805 -6.97 -21.00 -40.75
C PHE A 805 -5.95 -22.13 -41.03
N VAL A 806 -6.00 -22.66 -42.25
CA VAL A 806 -4.98 -23.61 -42.75
C VAL A 806 -3.90 -22.80 -43.45
N GLY A 807 -2.69 -22.82 -42.89
CA GLY A 807 -1.52 -22.11 -43.38
C GLY A 807 -0.77 -22.82 -44.53
N PRO A 808 0.40 -22.29 -44.90
CA PRO A 808 1.29 -22.90 -45.89
C PRO A 808 1.64 -24.35 -45.57
N ASP A 809 1.85 -25.18 -46.59
CA ASP A 809 2.11 -26.63 -46.45
C ASP A 809 1.05 -27.41 -45.65
N GLY A 810 -0.15 -26.82 -45.48
CA GLY A 810 -1.20 -27.43 -44.66
C GLY A 810 -0.96 -27.31 -43.15
N SER A 811 -0.12 -26.36 -42.71
CA SER A 811 0.05 -26.06 -41.29
C SER A 811 -1.26 -25.62 -40.64
N ASP A 812 -1.40 -25.94 -39.36
CA ASP A 812 -2.46 -25.42 -38.53
C ASP A 812 -2.08 -24.03 -38.03
N ALA A 813 -2.88 -23.00 -38.30
CA ALA A 813 -2.45 -21.63 -38.10
C ALA A 813 -3.49 -20.74 -37.43
N PHE A 814 -3.02 -19.87 -36.54
CA PHE A 814 -3.86 -18.90 -35.84
C PHE A 814 -3.28 -17.50 -35.96
N PHE A 815 -4.11 -16.56 -36.37
CA PHE A 815 -3.80 -15.13 -36.34
C PHE A 815 -4.50 -14.50 -35.14
N THR A 816 -3.76 -13.76 -34.31
CA THR A 816 -4.28 -13.16 -33.07
C THR A 816 -5.23 -12.00 -33.30
N GLY A 817 -5.27 -11.43 -34.51
CA GLY A 817 -5.75 -10.07 -34.68
C GLY A 817 -4.73 -9.05 -34.17
N THR A 818 -5.15 -7.80 -34.09
CA THR A 818 -4.33 -6.70 -33.56
C THR A 818 -4.59 -6.54 -32.05
N TYR A 819 -3.55 -6.32 -31.27
CA TYR A 819 -3.66 -5.89 -29.87
C TYR A 819 -2.65 -4.79 -29.55
N VAL A 820 -2.96 -3.94 -28.55
CA VAL A 820 -2.21 -2.70 -28.26
C VAL A 820 -1.77 -2.59 -26.81
N ASN A 821 -0.65 -1.90 -26.61
CA ASN A 821 -0.08 -1.62 -25.28
C ASN A 821 -0.91 -0.57 -24.50
N TRP A 822 -0.49 -0.28 -23.25
CA TRP A 822 -1.16 0.65 -22.32
C TRP A 822 -1.52 2.02 -22.92
N ASP A 823 -0.59 2.66 -23.62
CA ASP A 823 -0.81 3.98 -24.21
C ASP A 823 -1.39 3.91 -25.63
N SER A 824 -1.72 2.69 -26.10
CA SER A 824 -2.28 2.41 -27.43
C SER A 824 -1.43 2.95 -28.59
N SER A 825 -0.13 3.16 -28.38
CA SER A 825 0.76 3.70 -29.40
C SER A 825 1.41 2.62 -30.27
N ILE A 826 1.69 1.45 -29.69
CA ILE A 826 2.28 0.30 -30.36
C ILE A 826 1.28 -0.82 -30.42
N ALA A 827 1.04 -1.30 -31.64
CA ALA A 827 0.26 -2.49 -31.91
C ALA A 827 1.19 -3.68 -32.17
N VAL A 828 0.66 -4.85 -31.82
CA VAL A 828 1.28 -6.14 -32.07
C VAL A 828 0.26 -7.04 -32.76
N GLU A 829 0.75 -7.78 -33.75
CA GLU A 829 0.03 -8.84 -34.43
C GLU A 829 0.91 -10.10 -34.37
N GLN A 830 0.32 -11.26 -34.05
CA GLN A 830 1.00 -12.54 -34.07
C GLN A 830 0.29 -13.53 -34.99
N THR A 831 1.09 -14.31 -35.72
CA THR A 831 0.60 -15.49 -36.44
C THR A 831 1.40 -16.70 -36.02
N TYR A 832 0.70 -17.73 -35.53
CA TYR A 832 1.28 -19.01 -35.17
C TYR A 832 1.07 -19.98 -36.33
N TYR A 833 2.12 -20.67 -36.74
CA TYR A 833 2.09 -21.70 -37.77
C TYR A 833 2.64 -23.01 -37.19
N ALA A 834 1.78 -24.02 -37.02
CA ALA A 834 2.14 -25.35 -36.54
C ALA A 834 2.15 -26.34 -37.72
N PRO A 835 3.33 -26.73 -38.25
CA PRO A 835 3.39 -27.63 -39.39
C PRO A 835 2.84 -29.02 -39.05
N THR A 836 2.11 -29.62 -40.00
CA THR A 836 1.48 -30.94 -39.83
C THR A 836 2.19 -32.04 -40.61
N THR A 837 3.25 -31.70 -41.37
CA THR A 837 4.04 -32.64 -42.15
C THR A 837 5.07 -33.36 -41.29
N ALA A 838 5.12 -34.69 -41.40
CA ALA A 838 6.01 -35.53 -40.60
C ALA A 838 7.48 -35.13 -40.77
N GLY A 839 8.20 -34.93 -39.66
CA GLY A 839 9.58 -34.46 -39.63
C GLY A 839 9.71 -32.94 -39.44
N ASN A 840 8.60 -32.20 -39.41
CA ASN A 840 8.52 -30.78 -39.05
C ASN A 840 7.50 -30.54 -37.91
N ASP A 841 7.15 -31.58 -37.16
CA ASP A 841 6.04 -31.60 -36.22
C ASP A 841 6.44 -31.32 -34.76
N ASP A 842 7.69 -30.94 -34.50
CA ASP A 842 8.21 -30.64 -33.14
C ASP A 842 8.43 -29.13 -32.87
N PHE A 843 7.85 -28.26 -33.70
CA PHE A 843 7.95 -26.80 -33.50
C PHE A 843 6.71 -26.04 -34.01
N VAL A 844 6.54 -24.83 -33.48
CA VAL A 844 5.57 -23.82 -33.95
C VAL A 844 6.36 -22.57 -34.35
N VAL A 845 6.19 -22.11 -35.60
CA VAL A 845 6.79 -20.85 -36.06
C VAL A 845 5.85 -19.69 -35.71
N VAL A 846 6.38 -18.66 -35.07
CA VAL A 846 5.63 -17.47 -34.67
C VAL A 846 6.13 -16.27 -35.47
N GLU A 847 5.23 -15.61 -36.19
CA GLU A 847 5.46 -14.32 -36.83
C GLU A 847 4.89 -13.23 -35.92
N THR A 848 5.76 -12.40 -35.34
CA THR A 848 5.38 -11.25 -34.50
C THR A 848 5.64 -9.95 -35.25
N ARG A 849 4.64 -9.07 -35.32
CA ARG A 849 4.73 -7.78 -36.02
C ARG A 849 4.46 -6.64 -35.05
N PHE A 850 5.46 -5.79 -34.83
CA PHE A 850 5.34 -4.56 -34.05
C PHE A 850 5.23 -3.36 -34.99
N PHE A 851 4.25 -2.50 -34.79
CA PHE A 851 4.08 -1.28 -35.58
C PHE A 851 3.44 -0.15 -34.78
N PRO A 852 3.80 1.12 -35.07
CA PRO A 852 3.09 2.27 -34.51
C PRO A 852 1.68 2.31 -35.09
N ILE A 853 0.68 2.22 -34.22
CA ILE A 853 -0.73 2.33 -34.62
C ILE A 853 -1.22 3.77 -34.57
N ASP A 854 -0.55 4.62 -33.79
CA ASP A 854 -0.79 6.06 -33.72
C ASP A 854 -0.17 6.86 -34.89
N GLY A 855 0.69 6.22 -35.69
CA GLY A 855 1.38 6.85 -36.81
C GLY A 855 2.48 7.82 -36.39
N ALA A 856 3.06 7.68 -35.20
CA ALA A 856 4.19 8.45 -34.72
C ALA A 856 5.49 7.62 -34.62
N ASP A 857 6.64 8.30 -34.62
CA ASP A 857 7.93 7.65 -34.36
C ASP A 857 8.05 7.35 -32.86
N HIS A 858 8.44 6.12 -32.52
CA HIS A 858 8.65 5.68 -31.14
C HIS A 858 10.09 5.28 -30.92
N SER A 859 10.80 6.00 -30.05
CA SER A 859 12.20 5.75 -29.72
C SER A 859 12.36 5.07 -28.37
N ASN A 860 13.57 4.56 -28.11
CA ASN A 860 13.94 3.84 -26.89
C ASN A 860 13.02 2.64 -26.60
N LEU A 861 12.75 1.85 -27.63
CA LEU A 861 12.01 0.60 -27.52
C LEU A 861 12.95 -0.57 -27.24
N MET A 862 12.51 -1.44 -26.34
CA MET A 862 12.94 -2.83 -26.22
C MET A 862 11.77 -3.70 -26.69
N LEU A 863 12.02 -4.55 -27.68
CA LEU A 863 11.04 -5.46 -28.26
C LEU A 863 11.56 -6.89 -28.15
N GLY A 864 10.72 -7.83 -27.73
CA GLY A 864 11.13 -9.21 -27.49
C GLY A 864 9.98 -10.16 -27.22
N ASP A 865 10.31 -11.33 -26.68
CA ASP A 865 9.40 -12.29 -26.04
C ASP A 865 9.86 -12.56 -24.61
N VAL A 866 8.91 -12.89 -23.74
CA VAL A 866 9.13 -13.49 -22.42
C VAL A 866 8.29 -14.75 -22.30
N ILE A 867 8.90 -15.84 -21.86
CA ILE A 867 8.24 -17.15 -21.76
C ILE A 867 8.65 -17.84 -20.46
N ASP A 868 7.66 -18.26 -19.70
CA ASP A 868 7.79 -19.13 -18.54
C ASP A 868 7.79 -20.61 -18.96
N TRP A 869 8.84 -21.33 -18.57
CA TRP A 869 9.08 -22.69 -19.01
C TRP A 869 9.00 -23.68 -17.86
N ASP A 870 7.96 -24.51 -17.89
CA ASP A 870 7.74 -25.61 -16.96
C ASP A 870 8.13 -26.95 -17.58
N VAL A 871 9.33 -27.06 -18.17
CA VAL A 871 9.74 -28.31 -18.83
C VAL A 871 9.67 -29.46 -17.81
N PRO A 872 9.01 -30.59 -18.11
CA PRO A 872 8.70 -31.59 -17.10
C PRO A 872 9.94 -32.07 -16.35
N ALA A 873 9.84 -32.13 -15.01
CA ALA A 873 10.92 -32.44 -14.08
C ALA A 873 10.42 -33.21 -12.85
N ASP A 874 11.35 -33.81 -12.07
CA ASP A 874 11.02 -34.60 -10.86
C ASP A 874 10.21 -33.84 -9.79
N SER A 875 10.33 -32.52 -9.80
CA SER A 875 9.55 -31.59 -9.00
C SER A 875 9.09 -30.47 -9.93
N ASN A 876 7.78 -30.24 -9.97
CA ASN A 876 7.13 -29.30 -10.89
C ASN A 876 7.94 -28.00 -11.04
N ALA A 877 8.17 -27.59 -12.30
CA ALA A 877 8.86 -26.36 -12.67
C ALA A 877 10.29 -26.20 -12.11
N ILE A 878 11.05 -27.29 -11.88
CA ILE A 878 12.48 -27.16 -11.56
C ILE A 878 13.31 -27.54 -12.78
N ASN A 879 13.94 -26.54 -13.38
CA ASN A 879 14.66 -26.65 -14.63
C ASN A 879 16.08 -26.12 -14.54
N VAL A 880 16.88 -26.44 -15.55
CA VAL A 880 18.19 -25.84 -15.80
C VAL A 880 18.21 -25.21 -17.18
N SER A 881 19.04 -24.20 -17.38
CA SER A 881 19.23 -23.55 -18.67
C SER A 881 20.55 -23.96 -19.34
N GLY A 882 20.57 -23.93 -20.67
CA GLY A 882 21.78 -24.18 -21.46
C GLY A 882 21.76 -23.44 -22.79
N ILE A 883 22.82 -23.59 -23.57
CA ILE A 883 22.94 -22.99 -24.91
C ILE A 883 23.08 -24.10 -25.94
N ALA A 884 22.28 -24.01 -27.00
CA ALA A 884 22.38 -24.85 -28.19
C ALA A 884 22.42 -23.91 -29.42
N GLY A 885 23.55 -23.90 -30.12
CA GLY A 885 23.84 -22.92 -31.17
C GLY A 885 23.71 -21.48 -30.68
N LYS A 886 22.76 -20.73 -31.25
CA LYS A 886 22.43 -19.34 -30.88
C LYS A 886 21.20 -19.24 -29.96
N THR A 887 20.74 -20.35 -29.38
CA THR A 887 19.49 -20.39 -28.62
C THR A 887 19.72 -20.84 -27.18
N VAL A 888 19.05 -20.14 -26.26
CA VAL A 888 18.97 -20.56 -24.86
C VAL A 888 17.82 -21.56 -24.74
N TYR A 889 18.10 -22.74 -24.18
CA TYR A 889 17.09 -23.77 -23.91
C TYR A 889 16.88 -23.95 -22.41
N ILE A 890 15.71 -24.49 -22.07
CA ILE A 890 15.33 -24.95 -20.75
C ILE A 890 15.23 -26.48 -20.76
N GLN A 891 15.70 -27.13 -19.71
CA GLN A 891 15.81 -28.58 -19.60
C GLN A 891 15.22 -29.09 -18.28
N GLY A 892 14.52 -30.22 -18.33
CA GLY A 892 14.04 -30.93 -17.12
C GLY A 892 15.19 -31.48 -16.27
N VAL A 893 14.94 -31.75 -14.98
CA VAL A 893 15.94 -32.34 -14.08
C VAL A 893 15.47 -33.63 -13.42
N ASP A 894 16.43 -34.55 -13.23
CA ASP A 894 16.29 -35.78 -12.44
C ASP A 894 17.00 -35.56 -11.07
N SER A 895 16.34 -34.99 -10.08
CA SER A 895 16.88 -34.71 -8.74
C SER A 895 16.71 -35.87 -7.72
N VAL A 896 15.79 -36.81 -7.95
CA VAL A 896 15.51 -38.00 -7.14
C VAL A 896 15.19 -39.20 -8.04
N ASN A 897 15.14 -40.43 -7.51
CA ASN A 897 14.74 -41.62 -8.30
C ASN A 897 13.24 -41.61 -8.66
N ALA A 898 12.73 -40.53 -9.26
CA ALA A 898 11.33 -40.29 -9.58
C ALA A 898 10.97 -40.60 -11.05
N ASN A 899 11.90 -41.18 -11.83
CA ASN A 899 11.58 -41.73 -13.15
C ASN A 899 10.34 -42.66 -13.08
N VAL A 900 9.26 -42.29 -13.77
CA VAL A 900 8.11 -43.17 -14.00
C VAL A 900 8.63 -44.41 -14.74
N PRO A 901 8.54 -45.62 -14.16
CA PRO A 901 9.16 -46.82 -14.74
C PRO A 901 8.65 -47.11 -16.16
N GLY A 902 9.54 -46.97 -17.15
CA GLY A 902 9.21 -47.19 -18.56
C GLY A 902 9.06 -45.91 -19.39
N CYS A 903 9.12 -44.73 -18.77
CA CYS A 903 9.05 -43.43 -19.44
C CYS A 903 10.43 -42.78 -19.62
N VAL A 904 10.47 -41.77 -20.48
CA VAL A 904 11.70 -41.03 -20.79
C VAL A 904 12.12 -40.18 -19.59
N PRO A 905 13.43 -40.17 -19.22
CA PRO A 905 13.94 -39.33 -18.13
C PRO A 905 13.69 -37.84 -18.37
N TYR A 906 13.42 -37.07 -17.32
CA TYR A 906 13.13 -35.64 -17.44
C TYR A 906 14.33 -34.85 -17.97
N LYS A 907 15.56 -35.25 -17.63
CA LYS A 907 16.78 -34.65 -18.20
C LYS A 907 16.95 -34.82 -19.71
N SER A 908 16.14 -35.65 -20.36
CA SER A 908 16.15 -35.81 -21.83
C SER A 908 15.12 -34.90 -22.51
N ARG A 909 14.41 -34.07 -21.72
CA ARG A 909 13.38 -33.15 -22.18
C ARG A 909 13.91 -31.74 -22.25
N PHE A 910 13.62 -31.06 -23.35
CA PHE A 910 14.09 -29.70 -23.61
C PHE A 910 12.95 -28.85 -24.18
N ALA A 911 13.03 -27.54 -23.98
CA ALA A 911 12.24 -26.57 -24.73
C ALA A 911 13.05 -25.31 -25.01
N ALA A 912 12.70 -24.59 -26.07
CA ALA A 912 13.36 -23.36 -26.42
C ALA A 912 12.47 -22.45 -27.30
N ASN A 913 12.80 -21.16 -27.27
CA ASN A 913 12.35 -20.18 -28.26
C ASN A 913 13.54 -19.80 -29.15
N GLY A 914 13.58 -20.28 -30.40
CA GLY A 914 14.66 -20.03 -31.34
C GLY A 914 14.40 -18.82 -32.23
N PHE A 915 15.37 -17.92 -32.40
CA PHE A 915 15.26 -16.78 -33.31
C PHE A 915 15.58 -17.17 -34.76
N LEU A 916 14.64 -16.93 -35.69
CA LEU A 916 14.80 -17.27 -37.12
C LEU A 916 15.23 -16.06 -37.96
N GLY A 917 14.72 -14.88 -37.61
CA GLY A 917 15.17 -13.62 -38.18
C GLY A 917 14.14 -12.49 -38.06
N MET A 918 14.58 -11.28 -38.38
CA MET A 918 13.74 -10.09 -38.39
C MET A 918 14.05 -9.17 -39.57
N TYR A 919 13.09 -8.32 -39.90
CA TYR A 919 13.27 -7.21 -40.83
C TYR A 919 12.23 -6.12 -40.56
N THR A 920 12.59 -4.91 -40.94
CA THR A 920 11.67 -3.79 -41.03
C THR A 920 11.01 -3.78 -42.42
N SER A 921 9.85 -3.15 -42.54
CA SER A 921 9.13 -3.07 -43.83
C SER A 921 9.94 -2.38 -44.92
N SER A 922 10.76 -1.40 -44.56
CA SER A 922 11.67 -0.67 -45.44
C SER A 922 12.82 -1.55 -45.93
N GLU A 923 13.43 -2.35 -45.04
CA GLU A 923 14.41 -3.38 -45.41
C GLU A 923 13.79 -4.39 -46.37
N PHE A 924 12.60 -4.90 -46.06
CA PHE A 924 11.88 -5.85 -46.92
C PHE A 924 11.54 -5.27 -48.30
N ASN A 925 11.15 -4.00 -48.36
CA ASN A 925 10.85 -3.33 -49.63
C ASN A 925 12.11 -3.06 -50.47
N ALA A 926 13.26 -2.88 -49.82
CA ALA A 926 14.55 -2.73 -50.49
C ALA A 926 15.11 -4.07 -50.99
N ASP A 927 14.98 -5.11 -50.16
CA ASP A 927 15.35 -6.49 -50.44
C ASP A 927 14.30 -7.43 -49.83
N ASN A 928 13.54 -8.11 -50.68
CA ASN A 928 12.51 -9.05 -50.24
C ASN A 928 13.10 -10.29 -49.52
N CYS A 929 14.42 -10.44 -49.51
CA CYS A 929 15.17 -11.45 -48.76
C CYS A 929 15.89 -10.90 -47.52
N ALA A 930 15.65 -9.63 -47.14
CA ALA A 930 16.16 -9.08 -45.88
C ALA A 930 15.74 -9.95 -44.68
N ASN A 931 16.71 -10.36 -43.87
CA ASN A 931 16.50 -11.22 -42.70
C ASN A 931 17.69 -11.13 -41.75
N THR A 932 17.67 -10.20 -40.81
CA THR A 932 18.67 -10.11 -39.75
C THR A 932 18.50 -11.31 -38.81
N ARG A 933 19.54 -12.14 -38.67
CA ARG A 933 19.49 -13.41 -37.94
C ARG A 933 20.03 -13.35 -36.51
N ASP A 934 20.53 -12.20 -36.10
CA ASP A 934 21.05 -11.99 -34.76
C ASP A 934 20.05 -11.16 -33.97
N PRO A 935 19.43 -11.73 -32.91
CA PRO A 935 18.68 -10.94 -31.96
C PRO A 935 19.67 -10.10 -31.14
N TRP A 936 19.17 -9.07 -30.45
CA TRP A 936 19.97 -8.31 -29.50
C TRP A 936 20.56 -9.21 -28.40
N GLY A 937 19.75 -10.09 -27.83
CA GLY A 937 20.19 -11.04 -26.80
C GLY A 937 19.11 -12.05 -26.41
N MET A 938 19.55 -13.12 -25.77
CA MET A 938 18.68 -14.17 -25.23
C MET A 938 19.21 -14.62 -23.88
N TYR A 939 18.35 -14.73 -22.87
CA TYR A 939 18.80 -15.19 -21.56
C TYR A 939 17.72 -15.92 -20.77
N ALA A 940 18.16 -16.83 -19.90
CA ALA A 940 17.31 -17.43 -18.86
C ALA A 940 17.44 -16.67 -17.54
N ALA A 941 16.36 -16.63 -16.77
CA ALA A 941 16.29 -16.01 -15.44
C ALA A 941 15.39 -16.82 -14.50
N ASN A 942 15.64 -16.70 -13.20
CA ASN A 942 14.80 -17.33 -12.18
C ASN A 942 13.48 -16.56 -12.03
N ASN A 943 12.35 -17.27 -12.06
CA ASN A 943 11.02 -16.68 -11.86
C ASN A 943 10.90 -15.97 -10.51
N ALA A 944 11.43 -16.57 -9.45
CA ALA A 944 11.32 -16.05 -8.09
C ALA A 944 12.09 -14.74 -7.89
N ASP A 945 13.23 -14.54 -8.56
CA ASP A 945 14.05 -13.35 -8.41
C ASP A 945 13.41 -12.16 -9.14
N GLU A 946 12.88 -12.41 -10.34
CA GLU A 946 12.16 -11.42 -11.15
C GLU A 946 10.81 -11.02 -10.52
N ASN A 947 10.04 -12.00 -10.04
CA ASN A 947 8.73 -11.73 -9.44
C ASN A 947 8.81 -11.01 -8.08
N GLN A 948 9.94 -11.13 -7.36
CA GLN A 948 10.18 -10.40 -6.11
C GLN A 948 10.41 -8.91 -6.33
N LEU A 949 10.93 -8.53 -7.50
CA LEU A 949 11.23 -7.15 -7.86
C LEU A 949 10.10 -6.49 -8.66
N ALA A 950 9.27 -7.29 -9.33
CA ALA A 950 8.16 -6.82 -10.16
C ALA A 950 6.98 -6.27 -9.33
N PRO A 951 6.67 -4.95 -9.38
CA PRO A 951 5.52 -4.36 -8.68
C PRO A 951 4.16 -4.93 -9.12
N ASN A 952 4.16 -5.63 -10.25
CA ASN A 952 2.97 -6.11 -10.95
C ASN A 952 2.89 -7.65 -11.03
N ALA A 953 3.80 -8.35 -10.34
CA ALA A 953 3.92 -9.81 -10.30
C ALA A 953 4.12 -10.53 -11.65
N ALA A 954 4.39 -9.79 -12.73
CA ALA A 954 4.65 -10.35 -14.06
C ALA A 954 6.11 -10.17 -14.47
N VAL A 955 6.57 -8.92 -14.63
CA VAL A 955 7.92 -8.57 -15.08
C VAL A 955 8.33 -7.21 -14.49
N ASP A 956 9.55 -7.10 -13.94
CA ASP A 956 10.14 -5.81 -13.58
C ASP A 956 10.75 -5.15 -14.83
N SER A 957 10.10 -4.10 -15.33
CA SER A 957 10.55 -3.42 -16.54
C SER A 957 11.91 -2.75 -16.40
N ALA A 958 12.30 -2.28 -15.21
CA ALA A 958 13.60 -1.67 -14.98
C ALA A 958 14.72 -2.70 -14.95
N HIS A 959 14.48 -3.82 -14.28
CA HIS A 959 15.43 -4.92 -14.28
C HIS A 959 15.62 -5.49 -15.69
N VAL A 960 14.54 -5.84 -16.39
CA VAL A 960 14.62 -6.43 -17.73
C VAL A 960 15.23 -5.49 -18.76
N TRP A 961 14.96 -4.18 -18.66
CA TRP A 961 15.63 -3.17 -19.48
C TRP A 961 17.15 -3.17 -19.25
N GLY A 962 17.59 -3.13 -17.98
CA GLY A 962 19.01 -3.14 -17.63
C GLY A 962 19.71 -4.45 -18.01
N GLU A 963 19.05 -5.59 -17.83
CA GLU A 963 19.55 -6.90 -18.24
C GLU A 963 19.69 -6.99 -19.76
N ALA A 964 18.70 -6.49 -20.53
CA ALA A 964 18.81 -6.42 -21.97
C ALA A 964 19.98 -5.54 -22.42
N GLU A 965 20.23 -4.42 -21.76
CA GLU A 965 21.41 -3.58 -22.03
C GLU A 965 22.72 -4.31 -21.74
N ALA A 966 22.78 -5.08 -20.65
CA ALA A 966 23.99 -5.77 -20.20
C ALA A 966 24.27 -7.10 -20.93
N LYS A 967 23.24 -7.80 -21.40
CA LYS A 967 23.31 -9.17 -21.94
C LYS A 967 23.01 -9.21 -23.43
N THR A 968 24.02 -8.88 -24.24
CA THR A 968 24.00 -9.19 -25.68
C THR A 968 24.45 -10.63 -25.92
N GLY A 969 23.87 -11.32 -26.92
CA GLY A 969 24.12 -12.75 -27.16
C GLY A 969 23.39 -13.69 -26.19
N GLN A 970 23.88 -14.92 -26.01
CA GLN A 970 23.20 -15.98 -25.23
C GLN A 970 23.73 -16.10 -23.81
N TRP A 971 22.84 -16.06 -22.83
CA TRP A 971 23.18 -16.15 -21.41
C TRP A 971 22.34 -17.21 -20.70
N THR A 972 22.97 -17.95 -19.79
CA THR A 972 22.32 -18.96 -18.96
C THR A 972 22.42 -18.56 -17.50
N VAL A 973 21.49 -19.06 -16.70
CA VAL A 973 21.56 -18.98 -15.25
C VAL A 973 22.10 -20.31 -14.71
N PRO A 974 23.13 -20.32 -13.84
CA PRO A 974 23.74 -21.54 -13.30
C PRO A 974 22.89 -22.19 -12.18
N ASP A 975 21.60 -21.90 -12.15
CA ASP A 975 20.68 -22.31 -11.10
C ASP A 975 19.77 -23.47 -11.56
N THR A 976 19.23 -24.19 -10.58
CA THR A 976 18.24 -25.26 -10.78
C THR A 976 16.97 -24.82 -10.08
N ASN A 977 16.05 -24.22 -10.82
CA ASN A 977 14.88 -23.54 -10.27
C ASN A 977 13.78 -23.42 -11.33
N ASP A 978 12.70 -22.73 -10.99
CA ASP A 978 11.68 -22.29 -11.93
C ASP A 978 12.20 -21.14 -12.82
N LEU A 979 12.20 -21.36 -14.13
CA LEU A 979 12.94 -20.55 -15.10
C LEU A 979 12.04 -19.99 -16.20
N ARG A 980 12.24 -18.70 -16.48
CA ARG A 980 11.78 -18.06 -17.72
C ARG A 980 12.94 -17.78 -18.66
N ALA A 981 12.61 -17.60 -19.94
CA ALA A 981 13.55 -17.14 -20.95
C ALA A 981 13.05 -15.87 -21.65
N TYR A 982 13.99 -14.97 -21.91
CA TYR A 982 13.78 -13.75 -22.67
C TYR A 982 14.49 -13.84 -24.02
N THR A 983 13.83 -13.38 -25.06
CA THR A 983 14.43 -13.15 -26.38
C THR A 983 14.26 -11.68 -26.73
N THR A 984 15.33 -10.90 -26.61
CA THR A 984 15.34 -9.49 -26.97
C THR A 984 15.69 -9.35 -28.45
N TYR A 985 14.75 -8.88 -29.26
CA TYR A 985 14.98 -8.64 -30.69
C TYR A 985 15.80 -7.37 -30.90
N GLN A 986 15.39 -6.31 -30.22
CA GLN A 986 15.91 -4.95 -30.36
C GLN A 986 15.88 -4.25 -29.00
N HIS A 987 16.88 -3.42 -28.72
CA HIS A 987 16.97 -2.61 -27.49
C HIS A 987 17.46 -1.19 -27.84
N GLY A 988 16.90 -0.16 -27.20
CA GLY A 988 17.18 1.23 -27.54
C GLY A 988 16.73 1.60 -28.97
N PHE A 989 15.75 0.87 -29.52
CA PHE A 989 15.36 0.92 -30.91
C PHE A 989 14.38 2.06 -31.20
N THR A 990 14.44 2.61 -32.41
CA THR A 990 13.46 3.57 -32.92
C THR A 990 12.63 2.92 -34.01
N LEU A 991 11.35 2.75 -33.75
CA LEU A 991 10.36 2.29 -34.72
C LEU A 991 9.68 3.51 -35.34
N ALA A 992 9.92 3.77 -36.62
CA ALA A 992 9.37 4.92 -37.32
C ALA A 992 7.86 4.76 -37.59
N ALA A 993 7.15 5.88 -37.73
CA ALA A 993 5.70 6.01 -37.85
C ALA A 993 5.00 5.09 -38.87
N THR A 994 5.69 4.72 -39.95
CA THR A 994 5.15 3.87 -41.02
C THR A 994 5.82 2.50 -41.09
N GLU A 995 6.68 2.20 -40.12
CA GLU A 995 7.52 1.02 -40.11
C GLU A 995 6.81 -0.13 -39.39
N THR A 996 7.07 -1.36 -39.82
CA THR A 996 6.70 -2.55 -39.07
C THR A 996 7.94 -3.40 -38.91
N LEU A 997 8.33 -3.69 -37.67
CA LEU A 997 9.32 -4.71 -37.38
C LEU A 997 8.60 -6.06 -37.38
N THR A 998 8.97 -6.92 -38.33
CA THR A 998 8.48 -8.30 -38.40
C THR A 998 9.57 -9.22 -37.91
N VAL A 999 9.22 -10.11 -36.99
CA VAL A 999 10.14 -11.04 -36.34
C VAL A 999 9.58 -12.45 -36.47
N TYR A 1000 10.45 -13.42 -36.74
CA TYR A 1000 10.11 -14.83 -36.78
C TYR A 1000 10.89 -15.58 -35.70
N THR A 1001 10.16 -16.31 -34.87
CA THR A 1001 10.71 -17.22 -33.87
C THR A 1001 10.14 -18.63 -34.03
N ALA A 1002 10.76 -19.61 -33.37
CA ALA A 1002 10.33 -20.99 -33.36
C ALA A 1002 10.26 -21.51 -31.91
N LEU A 1003 9.05 -21.81 -31.45
CA LEU A 1003 8.83 -22.50 -30.19
C LEU A 1003 8.98 -23.99 -30.44
N THR A 1004 9.85 -24.67 -29.69
CA THR A 1004 10.09 -26.10 -29.85
C THR A 1004 10.22 -26.80 -28.51
N SER A 1005 9.82 -28.08 -28.49
CA SER A 1005 10.06 -28.99 -27.39
C SER A 1005 10.69 -30.29 -27.91
N VAL A 1006 11.47 -30.95 -27.07
CA VAL A 1006 12.10 -32.25 -27.34
C VAL A 1006 11.65 -33.21 -26.26
N TYR A 1007 11.01 -34.31 -26.66
CA TYR A 1007 10.56 -35.35 -25.74
C TYR A 1007 11.72 -36.18 -25.17
N ASN A 1008 12.61 -36.65 -26.04
CA ASN A 1008 13.69 -37.57 -25.70
C ASN A 1008 14.93 -37.32 -26.56
N GLY A 1009 15.77 -36.40 -26.11
CA GLY A 1009 16.95 -36.04 -26.87
C GLY A 1009 18.02 -35.35 -26.04
N THR A 1010 18.71 -34.45 -26.71
CA THR A 1010 19.88 -33.69 -26.27
C THR A 1010 19.75 -32.26 -26.78
N ALA A 1011 20.65 -31.38 -26.34
CA ALA A 1011 20.73 -30.01 -26.87
C ALA A 1011 20.92 -29.96 -28.40
N THR A 1012 21.55 -30.97 -29.02
CA THR A 1012 21.68 -31.06 -30.48
C THR A 1012 20.32 -31.23 -31.16
N ASP A 1013 19.39 -31.96 -30.55
CA ASP A 1013 18.04 -32.13 -31.10
C ASP A 1013 17.25 -30.80 -31.06
N VAL A 1014 17.54 -29.92 -30.09
CA VAL A 1014 17.01 -28.56 -30.06
C VAL A 1014 17.54 -27.74 -31.26
N GLU A 1015 18.85 -27.81 -31.54
CA GLU A 1015 19.44 -27.15 -32.72
C GLU A 1015 18.87 -27.68 -34.02
N ASP A 1016 18.68 -29.00 -34.11
CA ASP A 1016 18.10 -29.65 -35.28
C ASP A 1016 16.65 -29.22 -35.50
N ASN A 1017 15.84 -29.14 -34.44
CA ASN A 1017 14.47 -28.62 -34.52
C ASN A 1017 14.44 -27.17 -34.99
N ILE A 1018 15.32 -26.31 -34.47
CA ILE A 1018 15.42 -24.90 -34.92
C ILE A 1018 15.89 -24.83 -36.38
N ARG A 1019 16.80 -25.71 -36.80
CA ARG A 1019 17.25 -25.80 -38.21
C ARG A 1019 16.10 -26.23 -39.13
N ASN A 1020 15.30 -27.21 -38.70
CA ASN A 1020 14.10 -27.65 -39.42
C ASN A 1020 13.05 -26.53 -39.49
N ALA A 1021 12.83 -25.82 -38.38
CA ALA A 1021 11.96 -24.65 -38.34
C ALA A 1021 12.42 -23.55 -39.31
N CYS A 1022 13.73 -23.29 -39.36
CA CYS A 1022 14.30 -22.35 -40.30
C CYS A 1022 14.12 -22.83 -41.76
N ALA A 1023 14.41 -24.10 -42.07
CA ALA A 1023 14.20 -24.65 -43.40
C ALA A 1023 12.72 -24.59 -43.84
N TRP A 1024 11.79 -24.84 -42.91
CA TRP A 1024 10.36 -24.69 -43.13
C TRP A 1024 9.98 -23.22 -43.37
N TYR A 1025 10.45 -22.29 -42.53
CA TYR A 1025 10.27 -20.85 -42.69
C TYR A 1025 10.76 -20.36 -44.06
N GLN A 1026 11.97 -20.76 -44.46
CA GLN A 1026 12.55 -20.42 -45.76
C GLN A 1026 11.70 -20.97 -46.92
N THR A 1027 11.21 -22.20 -46.81
CA THR A 1027 10.45 -22.82 -47.89
C THR A 1027 9.04 -22.24 -48.02
N ASN A 1028 8.39 -21.95 -46.90
CA ASN A 1028 6.95 -21.71 -46.85
C ASN A 1028 6.56 -20.25 -46.62
N LEU A 1029 7.38 -19.50 -45.89
CA LEU A 1029 7.12 -18.09 -45.56
C LEU A 1029 8.06 -17.14 -46.33
N ARG A 1030 9.27 -17.58 -46.68
CA ARG A 1030 10.25 -16.80 -47.46
C ARG A 1030 10.79 -17.52 -48.72
N PRO A 1031 9.91 -18.04 -49.60
CA PRO A 1031 10.34 -18.86 -50.72
C PRO A 1031 11.29 -18.11 -51.66
N GLY A 1032 12.41 -18.75 -52.00
CA GLY A 1032 13.42 -18.21 -52.92
C GLY A 1032 14.49 -17.33 -52.27
N CYS A 1033 14.43 -17.13 -50.97
CA CYS A 1033 15.49 -16.45 -50.21
C CYS A 1033 16.36 -17.45 -49.46
N ALA A 1034 17.66 -17.18 -49.32
CA ALA A 1034 18.58 -17.99 -48.52
C ALA A 1034 18.64 -17.48 -47.06
N VAL A 1035 17.48 -17.35 -46.42
CA VAL A 1035 17.33 -16.70 -45.10
C VAL A 1035 17.84 -17.55 -43.92
N CYS A 1036 18.13 -18.84 -44.15
CA CYS A 1036 18.57 -19.78 -43.12
C CYS A 1036 19.98 -20.35 -43.32
N SER A 1037 20.65 -20.01 -44.42
CA SER A 1037 22.07 -20.32 -44.61
C SER A 1037 22.89 -19.53 -43.60
N CYS A 1038 23.78 -20.19 -42.85
CA CYS A 1038 24.77 -19.49 -42.04
C CYS A 1038 25.86 -18.84 -42.89
N CYS A 1039 25.98 -19.26 -44.16
CA CYS A 1039 26.87 -18.66 -45.13
C CYS A 1039 26.23 -17.41 -45.75
N GLN A 1040 26.94 -16.29 -45.73
CA GLN A 1040 26.46 -15.01 -46.26
C GLN A 1040 27.20 -14.62 -47.54
N GLY A 1041 26.48 -14.53 -48.67
CA GLY A 1041 27.04 -14.08 -49.94
C GLY A 1041 28.03 -15.07 -50.60
N SER A 1042 29.21 -15.24 -50.03
CA SER A 1042 30.28 -16.12 -50.50
C SER A 1042 30.90 -16.91 -49.36
N THR A 1043 31.17 -18.19 -49.62
CA THR A 1043 31.88 -19.10 -48.73
C THR A 1043 33.26 -18.60 -48.32
N GLY A 1044 33.83 -19.11 -47.22
CA GLY A 1044 35.20 -18.83 -46.78
C GLY A 1044 35.33 -18.29 -45.37
N ASN A 1045 34.25 -17.79 -44.76
CA ASN A 1045 34.21 -17.35 -43.36
C ASN A 1045 33.98 -18.54 -42.41
N VAL A 1046 34.87 -19.53 -42.51
CA VAL A 1046 34.78 -20.83 -41.85
C VAL A 1046 34.89 -20.74 -40.32
N ASN A 1047 35.51 -19.69 -39.79
CA ASN A 1047 35.63 -19.45 -38.35
C ASN A 1047 34.45 -18.67 -37.76
N ASN A 1048 33.47 -18.27 -38.58
CA ASN A 1048 32.32 -17.45 -38.21
C ASN A 1048 32.71 -16.08 -37.62
N ASP A 1049 33.60 -15.37 -38.31
CA ASP A 1049 33.92 -13.96 -38.04
C ASP A 1049 32.65 -13.10 -38.20
N PRO A 1050 32.27 -12.27 -37.21
CA PRO A 1050 31.07 -11.45 -37.26
C PRO A 1050 31.06 -10.39 -38.38
N GLY A 1051 32.22 -10.04 -38.93
CA GLY A 1051 32.36 -9.10 -40.03
C GLY A 1051 32.26 -9.74 -41.42
N ASP A 1052 32.00 -11.05 -41.48
CA ASP A 1052 31.98 -11.84 -42.70
C ASP A 1052 33.29 -11.78 -43.50
N ILE A 1053 34.41 -11.79 -42.77
CA ILE A 1053 35.75 -11.62 -43.33
C ILE A 1053 36.42 -12.98 -43.49
N THR A 1054 36.70 -13.36 -44.74
CA THR A 1054 37.57 -14.49 -45.05
C THR A 1054 39.04 -14.11 -44.87
N ASP A 1055 39.72 -14.66 -43.87
CA ASP A 1055 41.13 -14.44 -43.56
C ASP A 1055 41.89 -15.71 -43.11
N VAL A 1056 43.10 -15.53 -42.54
CA VAL A 1056 43.99 -16.64 -42.15
C VAL A 1056 43.44 -17.44 -40.96
N ALA A 1057 42.56 -16.86 -40.15
CA ALA A 1057 41.90 -17.57 -39.08
C ALA A 1057 40.89 -18.59 -39.63
N ASP A 1058 40.21 -18.31 -40.74
CA ASP A 1058 39.37 -19.30 -41.46
C ASP A 1058 40.18 -20.47 -41.98
N LEU A 1059 41.35 -20.16 -42.53
CA LEU A 1059 42.27 -21.21 -42.97
C LEU A 1059 42.67 -22.12 -41.81
N THR A 1060 42.89 -21.53 -40.63
CA THR A 1060 43.25 -22.27 -39.43
C THR A 1060 42.09 -23.14 -38.93
N ALA A 1061 40.86 -22.60 -38.94
CA ALA A 1061 39.65 -23.34 -38.57
C ALA A 1061 39.35 -24.50 -39.54
N LEU A 1062 39.49 -24.28 -40.85
CA LEU A 1062 39.27 -25.31 -41.86
C LEU A 1062 40.34 -26.42 -41.78
N ILE A 1063 41.60 -26.08 -41.49
CA ILE A 1063 42.65 -27.09 -41.26
C ILE A 1063 42.36 -27.90 -39.99
N ASP A 1064 41.90 -27.24 -38.92
CA ASP A 1064 41.57 -27.92 -37.67
C ASP A 1064 40.43 -28.93 -37.85
N ASN A 1065 39.38 -28.51 -38.57
CA ASN A 1065 38.25 -29.34 -38.98
C ASN A 1065 38.64 -30.54 -39.87
N LEU A 1066 39.55 -30.34 -40.83
CA LEU A 1066 39.89 -31.40 -41.79
C LEU A 1066 40.99 -32.36 -41.31
N PHE A 1067 41.88 -31.93 -40.40
CA PHE A 1067 43.12 -32.68 -40.14
C PHE A 1067 43.57 -32.80 -38.68
N ILE A 1068 43.19 -31.89 -37.79
CA ILE A 1068 43.79 -31.83 -36.45
C ILE A 1068 42.84 -32.38 -35.40
N SER A 1069 41.83 -31.58 -35.02
CA SER A 1069 40.88 -31.95 -33.98
C SER A 1069 39.60 -32.56 -34.55
N PHE A 1070 39.32 -32.32 -35.84
CA PHE A 1070 38.04 -32.59 -36.47
C PHE A 1070 36.87 -31.86 -35.80
N THR A 1071 37.14 -30.71 -35.18
CA THR A 1071 36.09 -29.84 -34.64
C THR A 1071 35.15 -29.43 -35.78
N PRO A 1072 33.84 -29.72 -35.69
CA PRO A 1072 32.86 -29.34 -36.71
C PRO A 1072 32.89 -27.83 -36.98
N LEU A 1073 32.67 -27.44 -38.24
CA LEU A 1073 32.56 -26.04 -38.61
C LEU A 1073 31.29 -25.43 -38.01
N VAL A 1074 31.40 -24.18 -37.56
CA VAL A 1074 30.25 -23.41 -37.06
C VAL A 1074 29.24 -23.18 -38.18
N CYS A 1075 29.74 -22.99 -39.40
CA CYS A 1075 28.95 -22.96 -40.61
C CYS A 1075 29.54 -23.89 -41.67
N PRO A 1076 29.04 -25.13 -41.82
CA PRO A 1076 29.53 -26.06 -42.85
C PRO A 1076 29.42 -25.51 -44.28
N GLU A 1077 28.40 -24.71 -44.54
CA GLU A 1077 28.14 -24.05 -45.82
C GLU A 1077 29.26 -23.07 -46.19
N GLU A 1078 29.84 -22.37 -45.21
CA GLU A 1078 31.04 -21.52 -45.38
C GLU A 1078 32.28 -22.36 -45.74
N GLY A 1079 32.28 -23.64 -45.39
CA GLY A 1079 33.38 -24.58 -45.70
C GLY A 1079 33.39 -25.07 -47.14
N ASN A 1080 32.33 -24.90 -47.92
CA ASN A 1080 32.24 -25.37 -49.32
C ASN A 1080 32.83 -24.35 -50.32
N ILE A 1081 34.08 -23.96 -50.06
CA ILE A 1081 34.78 -22.85 -50.71
C ILE A 1081 34.98 -23.07 -52.20
N ASN A 1082 35.07 -24.33 -52.62
CA ASN A 1082 35.19 -24.71 -54.02
C ASN A 1082 33.83 -24.79 -54.75
N GLY A 1083 32.71 -24.74 -54.02
CA GLY A 1083 31.36 -24.81 -54.54
C GLY A 1083 30.93 -26.19 -55.05
N ASP A 1084 31.34 -27.26 -54.36
CA ASP A 1084 30.97 -28.63 -54.68
C ASP A 1084 29.44 -28.80 -54.53
N PRO A 1085 28.73 -29.28 -55.58
CA PRO A 1085 27.27 -29.49 -55.52
C PRO A 1085 26.82 -30.54 -54.51
N GLY A 1086 27.75 -31.35 -53.97
CA GLY A 1086 27.49 -32.29 -52.88
C GLY A 1086 27.58 -31.68 -51.48
N ASN A 1087 27.94 -30.39 -51.37
CA ASN A 1087 28.21 -29.66 -50.14
C ASN A 1087 29.25 -30.37 -49.23
N VAL A 1088 30.24 -31.01 -49.84
CA VAL A 1088 31.27 -31.78 -49.13
C VAL A 1088 32.47 -30.88 -48.87
N VAL A 1089 32.70 -30.54 -47.59
CA VAL A 1089 33.89 -29.82 -47.15
C VAL A 1089 35.10 -30.77 -47.14
N ASP A 1090 36.07 -30.54 -48.01
CA ASP A 1090 37.27 -31.35 -48.13
C ASP A 1090 38.55 -30.54 -48.48
N VAL A 1091 39.61 -31.24 -48.89
CA VAL A 1091 40.92 -30.64 -49.20
C VAL A 1091 40.85 -29.68 -50.40
N ALA A 1092 39.89 -29.85 -51.29
CA ALA A 1092 39.68 -28.93 -52.40
C ALA A 1092 39.16 -27.58 -51.92
N ASP A 1093 38.34 -27.52 -50.86
CA ASP A 1093 37.94 -26.27 -50.22
C ASP A 1093 39.11 -25.58 -49.54
N LEU A 1094 39.94 -26.34 -48.83
CA LEU A 1094 41.17 -25.82 -48.25
C LEU A 1094 42.08 -25.22 -49.32
N THR A 1095 42.18 -25.89 -50.48
CA THR A 1095 42.98 -25.40 -51.61
C THR A 1095 42.39 -24.13 -52.20
N ALA A 1096 41.06 -24.05 -52.33
CA ALA A 1096 40.35 -22.87 -52.81
C ALA A 1096 40.53 -21.68 -51.85
N LEU A 1097 40.47 -21.92 -50.54
CA LEU A 1097 40.72 -20.89 -49.52
C LEU A 1097 42.15 -20.35 -49.56
N ILE A 1098 43.14 -21.23 -49.73
CA ILE A 1098 44.55 -20.82 -49.89
C ILE A 1098 44.72 -19.99 -51.17
N ASP A 1099 44.06 -20.38 -52.27
CA ASP A 1099 44.12 -19.65 -53.52
C ASP A 1099 43.50 -18.24 -53.40
N HIS A 1100 42.35 -18.15 -52.70
CA HIS A 1100 41.66 -16.91 -52.37
C HIS A 1100 42.51 -15.99 -51.48
N LEU A 1101 43.17 -16.51 -50.45
CA LEU A 1101 43.90 -15.69 -49.48
C LEU A 1101 45.32 -15.30 -49.92
N PHE A 1102 46.00 -16.12 -50.73
CA PHE A 1102 47.45 -15.99 -50.91
C PHE A 1102 47.97 -16.05 -52.35
N ILE A 1103 47.23 -16.64 -53.29
CA ILE A 1103 47.78 -16.96 -54.62
C ILE A 1103 47.14 -16.10 -55.70
N SER A 1104 45.87 -16.34 -56.02
CA SER A 1104 45.18 -15.71 -57.15
C SER A 1104 44.19 -14.63 -56.70
N PHE A 1105 43.74 -14.69 -55.46
CA PHE A 1105 42.64 -13.86 -54.94
C PHE A 1105 41.33 -14.04 -55.74
N ALA A 1106 41.14 -15.20 -56.36
CA ALA A 1106 39.87 -15.57 -56.98
C ALA A 1106 38.77 -15.54 -55.91
N PRO A 1107 37.59 -14.95 -56.20
CA PRO A 1107 36.45 -15.02 -55.30
C PRO A 1107 36.11 -16.47 -54.97
N THR A 1108 35.75 -16.72 -53.72
CA THR A 1108 35.23 -18.01 -53.27
C THR A 1108 33.85 -18.28 -53.87
N ALA A 1109 33.39 -19.54 -53.80
CA ALA A 1109 32.09 -19.89 -54.32
C ALA A 1109 30.98 -19.12 -53.59
N PRO A 1110 29.87 -18.75 -54.26
CA PRO A 1110 28.68 -18.28 -53.57
C PRO A 1110 28.18 -19.32 -52.58
N CYS A 1111 27.55 -18.88 -51.50
CA CYS A 1111 26.88 -19.79 -50.57
C CYS A 1111 25.86 -20.66 -51.32
N GLN A 1112 25.90 -21.98 -51.08
CA GLN A 1112 25.11 -22.99 -51.81
C GLN A 1112 24.00 -23.60 -50.97
#